data_AF-A0A6I9LT06-F1
#
_entry.id   AF-A0A6I9LT06-F1
#
_cell.length_a   1.000
_cell.length_b   1.000
_cell.length_c   1.000
_cell.angle_alpha   90.00
_cell.angle_beta   90.00
_cell.angle_gamma   90.00
#
_symmetry.space_group_name_H-M   'P 1'
#
loop_
_entity.id
_entity.type
_entity.pdbx_description
1 polymer ?
#
loop_
_entity_poly.entity_id
_entity_poly.type
_entity_poly.pdbx_seq_one_letter_code
_entity_poly.pdbx_strand_id
1 'polypeptide(L)'
;MAGASSRVHYLSDFCCPLGGRAGGKPHVLRHEAEIFLSTGREFVYVYDQEGGMLTAVYQFPDQVWHLQLLAIRRALYVLCARTGIYCLSLDSQSRSVIQACEDKEDEARPYPVIPVDPDACVLPDAALCAFTVLDDMLVTLVQGPTQWKMQLFERPCPGEEPQPGGVVGEVELSTCTPPGGVPGKPAAPCFLPVLCCVFPPGSRAPHGHPRGCGCFVLEEALFGLLFGADASVLQSPVILCGLPDGQLCCVVLKTLVPCGLAPGDPKVLVKILHHLEEPVVFIGALRAEPHAEEEARELLLEENVHSDCLVALGHQGRTLAIKASWSESGNLVPELREYCLPGPVLCAACGGDGHMYHSTPSNLCVVDLTRRETPWNPEKPDGAVGGLPSTLCPASLNICSAVTLYVSSSASTGSTELLALSSKGRLITCSLDLNSEVRVPAKMAMANAGQKIKELLLDIGDVSERVSFLKKAVDQRNKAITSLNEAMNVSCALLSSQEGVRPISCTIAISWSRLELRDVLMATCTLENSSSFSLDQGWTLCIQVLTSSSALDLDGAGSTFTYTIPVDRLGPGSRREVTLPLGPSESGMLDLPVTMSCWLFYSLREVVGGALAPSDPLEVPYLEKLPLNLPKQEGVCLPLCKRTVDMLQCLRFPGVASPPAQAPCAPGPACEPVETFLKTCQAPGSEPTGAASLRAKYLPPSTASIRVSAALLRTALEGGHSGSHLCSATLQWLLAENAAVDVVRTQTLSSIQGIAPDGTDVNLIVHEVAVTDLSPAGPIQAVEIQVESSSLANMCRAHHAIIRRIQTMVTEQAAQGSSPPDLRIQYLHQIHANHQELLREVQTLRDQLCTEDEVSSYSTAQKLLQVYKQLRNPSLVLL
;
A
#
# COMPACT_ATOMS: atom_id res chain seq x y z
N MET A 1 -19.84 40.54 7.49
CA MET A 1 -18.79 40.67 8.51
C MET A 1 -17.47 40.65 7.77
N ALA A 2 -16.70 41.75 7.80
CA ALA A 2 -15.39 41.80 7.18
C ALA A 2 -14.42 40.94 7.99
N GLY A 3 -13.62 40.13 7.30
CA GLY A 3 -12.73 39.14 7.93
C GLY A 3 -11.68 39.80 8.79
N ALA A 4 -11.60 39.38 10.06
CA ALA A 4 -10.35 39.47 10.80
C ALA A 4 -9.29 38.70 9.99
N SER A 5 -8.19 39.36 9.63
CA SER A 5 -7.10 38.72 8.90
C SER A 5 -6.37 37.75 9.84
N SER A 6 -6.82 36.50 9.90
CA SER A 6 -6.09 35.44 10.59
C SER A 6 -4.77 35.19 9.85
N ARG A 7 -3.64 35.39 10.52
CA ARG A 7 -2.34 34.98 9.97
C ARG A 7 -2.05 33.57 10.43
N VAL A 8 -1.93 32.65 9.48
CA VAL A 8 -1.65 31.24 9.73
C VAL A 8 -0.18 30.98 9.43
N HIS A 9 0.57 30.57 10.44
CA HIS A 9 1.97 30.15 10.35
C HIS A 9 2.05 28.64 10.47
N TYR A 10 2.63 28.01 9.45
CA TYR A 10 2.88 26.57 9.45
C TYR A 10 4.24 26.29 10.10
N LEU A 11 4.26 25.34 11.05
CA LEU A 11 5.46 24.99 11.80
C LEU A 11 6.07 23.68 11.29
N SER A 12 5.33 22.58 11.31
CA SER A 12 5.83 21.26 10.89
C SER A 12 4.72 20.27 10.53
N ASP A 13 5.08 19.17 9.86
CA ASP A 13 4.18 18.11 9.38
C ASP A 13 4.43 16.84 10.22
N PHE A 14 3.36 16.30 10.81
CA PHE A 14 3.36 15.08 11.61
C PHE A 14 2.38 14.07 11.01
N CYS A 15 2.67 12.77 11.15
CA CYS A 15 1.74 11.73 10.71
C CYS A 15 0.55 11.63 11.68
N CYS A 16 -0.55 12.30 11.38
CA CYS A 16 -1.82 12.08 12.09
C CYS A 16 -2.55 10.85 11.57
N PRO A 17 -3.28 10.11 12.43
CA PRO A 17 -4.29 9.19 11.94
C PRO A 17 -5.36 9.98 11.17
N LEU A 18 -5.65 9.54 9.94
CA LEU A 18 -6.81 10.01 9.18
C LEU A 18 -8.06 9.68 10.01
N GLY A 19 -8.85 10.70 10.32
CA GLY A 19 -10.01 10.64 11.22
C GLY A 19 -10.79 9.32 11.12
N GLY A 20 -10.77 8.57 12.22
CA GLY A 20 -11.47 7.31 12.42
C GLY A 20 -11.55 7.02 13.92
N ARG A 21 -12.53 6.20 14.32
CA ARG A 21 -12.91 5.82 15.71
C ARG A 21 -11.81 5.07 16.50
N ALA A 22 -10.55 5.49 16.41
CA ALA A 22 -9.43 4.94 17.18
C ALA A 22 -9.29 5.71 18.50
N GLY A 23 -9.03 4.99 19.61
CA GLY A 23 -9.12 5.53 20.98
C GLY A 23 -8.09 6.58 21.38
N GLY A 24 -7.07 6.87 20.57
CA GLY A 24 -6.07 7.90 20.86
C GLY A 24 -6.58 9.31 20.57
N LYS A 25 -6.66 10.18 21.58
CA LYS A 25 -7.01 11.60 21.43
C LYS A 25 -5.72 12.42 21.19
N PRO A 26 -5.57 13.11 20.04
CA PRO A 26 -4.46 14.02 19.83
C PRO A 26 -4.45 15.14 20.87
N HIS A 27 -3.27 15.54 21.33
CA HIS A 27 -3.10 16.61 22.31
C HIS A 27 -1.97 17.54 21.87
N VAL A 28 -2.15 18.83 22.18
CA VAL A 28 -1.14 19.86 21.99
C VAL A 28 -1.07 20.69 23.26
N LEU A 29 0.12 20.79 23.84
CA LEU A 29 0.41 21.62 25.00
C LEU A 29 1.59 22.54 24.67
N ARG A 30 1.58 23.74 25.25
CA ARG A 30 2.70 24.68 25.16
C ARG A 30 3.22 25.01 26.55
N HIS A 31 4.53 25.01 26.70
CA HIS A 31 5.22 25.49 27.88
C HIS A 31 6.45 26.27 27.46
N GLU A 32 6.45 27.58 27.75
CA GLU A 32 7.49 28.50 27.27
C GLU A 32 7.63 28.41 25.73
N ALA A 33 8.82 28.06 25.23
CA ALA A 33 9.12 27.86 23.81
C ALA A 33 8.85 26.41 23.34
N GLU A 34 8.65 25.45 24.25
CA GLU A 34 8.48 24.04 23.92
C GLU A 34 7.00 23.69 23.68
N ILE A 35 6.74 22.98 22.59
CA ILE A 35 5.43 22.44 22.22
C ILE A 35 5.47 20.92 22.36
N PHE A 36 4.60 20.38 23.21
CA PHE A 36 4.42 18.94 23.38
C PHE A 36 3.20 18.49 22.57
N LEU A 37 3.41 17.53 21.67
CA LEU A 37 2.41 17.09 20.71
C LEU A 37 2.24 15.56 20.78
N SER A 38 1.01 15.08 20.88
CA SER A 38 0.65 13.68 20.65
C SER A 38 -0.32 13.58 19.49
N THR A 39 -0.08 12.65 18.56
CA THR A 39 -0.98 12.35 17.44
C THR A 39 -2.01 11.26 17.78
N GLY A 40 -2.07 10.81 19.03
CA GLY A 40 -2.90 9.66 19.45
C GLY A 40 -2.27 8.30 19.12
N ARG A 41 -1.00 8.28 18.71
CA ARG A 41 -0.18 7.08 18.52
C ARG A 41 0.71 6.87 19.75
N GLU A 42 1.71 6.00 19.63
CA GLU A 42 2.70 5.71 20.68
C GLU A 42 3.76 6.82 20.88
N PHE A 43 3.70 7.92 20.12
CA PHE A 43 4.73 8.95 20.14
C PHE A 43 4.25 10.27 20.75
N VAL A 44 5.12 10.87 21.56
CA VAL A 44 5.01 12.28 22.00
C VAL A 44 6.20 13.06 21.44
N TYR A 45 5.91 14.10 20.68
CA TYR A 45 6.87 14.97 20.00
C TYR A 45 7.11 16.23 20.83
N VAL A 46 8.35 16.65 20.95
CA VAL A 46 8.75 17.93 21.55
C VAL A 46 9.32 18.82 20.45
N TYR A 47 8.65 19.93 20.18
CA TYR A 47 9.01 20.89 19.15
C TYR A 47 9.39 22.22 19.78
N ASP A 48 10.57 22.74 19.44
CA ASP A 48 11.00 24.07 19.87
C ASP A 48 10.46 25.12 18.89
N GLN A 49 9.57 25.98 19.39
CA GLN A 49 8.95 27.04 18.60
C GLN A 49 9.94 28.14 18.21
N GLU A 50 10.94 28.44 19.05
CA GLU A 50 11.94 29.49 18.77
C GLU A 50 13.01 28.98 17.80
N GLY A 51 13.51 27.76 18.03
CA GLY A 51 14.47 27.09 17.16
C GLY A 51 13.87 26.56 15.85
N GLY A 52 12.54 26.46 15.76
CA GLY A 52 11.84 25.98 14.56
C GLY A 52 12.13 24.51 14.21
N MET A 53 12.48 23.69 15.21
CA MET A 53 12.93 22.32 14.99
C MET A 53 12.38 21.35 16.03
N LEU A 54 12.30 20.07 15.64
CA LEU A 54 11.91 18.98 16.53
C LEU A 54 13.11 18.60 17.43
N THR A 55 12.94 18.68 18.75
CA THR A 55 14.03 18.46 19.72
C THR A 55 14.09 17.03 20.24
N ALA A 56 12.95 16.39 20.47
CA ALA A 56 12.88 15.01 20.96
C ALA A 56 11.59 14.30 20.52
N VAL A 57 11.65 12.97 20.45
CA VAL A 57 10.48 12.10 20.25
C VAL A 57 10.50 10.99 21.29
N TYR A 58 9.52 10.98 22.19
CA TYR A 58 9.36 9.92 23.19
C TYR A 58 8.46 8.81 22.64
N GLN A 59 8.95 7.58 22.68
CA GLN A 59 8.18 6.39 22.28
C GLN A 59 7.65 5.66 23.52
N PHE A 60 6.33 5.57 23.62
CA PHE A 60 5.60 4.88 24.68
C PHE A 60 5.23 3.45 24.26
N PRO A 61 4.88 2.56 25.20
CA PRO A 61 4.58 1.16 24.88
C PRO A 61 3.24 0.93 24.17
N ASP A 62 2.30 1.87 24.21
CA ASP A 62 1.01 1.80 23.50
C ASP A 62 0.49 3.21 23.16
N GLN A 63 -0.67 3.31 22.51
CA GLN A 63 -1.32 4.56 22.08
C GLN A 63 -1.49 5.55 23.24
N VAL A 64 -1.08 6.79 23.04
CA VAL A 64 -1.25 7.88 24.00
C VAL A 64 -2.70 8.39 23.95
N TRP A 65 -3.40 8.27 25.08
CA TRP A 65 -4.80 8.69 25.25
C TRP A 65 -4.92 10.10 25.85
N HIS A 66 -4.04 10.43 26.80
CA HIS A 66 -4.04 11.73 27.46
C HIS A 66 -2.63 12.20 27.83
N LEU A 67 -2.44 13.51 27.86
CA LEU A 67 -1.18 14.18 28.16
C LEU A 67 -1.47 15.36 29.10
N GLN A 68 -0.75 15.47 30.22
CA GLN A 68 -0.80 16.64 31.10
C GLN A 68 0.61 17.03 31.55
N LEU A 69 0.90 18.33 31.51
CA LEU A 69 2.20 18.88 31.90
C LEU A 69 2.08 19.62 33.23
N LEU A 70 3.00 19.31 34.15
CA LEU A 70 3.19 20.02 35.41
C LEU A 70 4.40 20.95 35.28
N ALA A 71 4.14 22.23 35.02
CA ALA A 71 5.13 23.27 34.71
C ALA A 71 6.16 23.48 35.83
N ILE A 72 5.73 23.61 37.10
CA ILE A 72 6.65 23.89 38.24
C ILE A 72 7.79 22.87 38.34
N ARG A 73 7.51 21.60 38.06
CA ARG A 73 8.47 20.50 38.21
C ARG A 73 8.96 19.94 36.87
N ARG A 74 8.58 20.60 35.76
CA ARG A 74 8.78 20.16 34.38
C ARG A 74 8.59 18.65 34.22
N ALA A 75 7.45 18.16 34.71
CA ALA A 75 7.10 16.74 34.67
C ALA A 75 5.92 16.50 33.72
N LEU A 76 6.09 15.57 32.79
CA LEU A 76 5.10 15.21 31.77
C LEU A 76 4.43 13.89 32.15
N TYR A 77 3.11 13.93 32.36
CA TYR A 77 2.30 12.75 32.63
C TYR A 77 1.61 12.30 31.34
N VAL A 78 1.68 11.01 31.05
CA VAL A 78 1.16 10.41 29.80
C VAL A 78 0.35 9.17 30.13
N LEU A 79 -0.91 9.14 29.72
CA LEU A 79 -1.76 7.95 29.82
C LEU A 79 -1.66 7.16 28.52
N CYS A 80 -1.21 5.92 28.63
CA CYS A 80 -1.09 4.98 27.53
C CYS A 80 -2.18 3.91 27.61
N ALA A 81 -2.75 3.58 26.46
CA ALA A 81 -3.79 2.57 26.32
C ALA A 81 -3.37 1.25 26.98
N ARG A 82 -4.24 0.66 27.80
CA ARG A 82 -4.07 -0.69 28.38
C ARG A 82 -2.80 -0.92 29.22
N THR A 83 -2.06 0.13 29.54
CA THR A 83 -0.78 0.03 30.25
C THR A 83 -0.82 0.84 31.54
N GLY A 84 -1.10 2.14 31.47
CA GLY A 84 -1.20 2.99 32.64
C GLY A 84 -0.66 4.40 32.42
N ILE A 85 -0.34 5.08 33.53
CA ILE A 85 0.20 6.45 33.53
C ILE A 85 1.72 6.41 33.69
N TYR A 86 2.41 7.14 32.83
CA TYR A 86 3.86 7.34 32.83
C TYR A 86 4.20 8.77 33.24
N CYS A 87 5.28 8.96 33.98
CA CYS A 87 5.77 10.27 34.39
C CYS A 87 7.22 10.47 33.90
N LEU A 88 7.46 11.52 33.12
CA LEU A 88 8.78 11.88 32.62
C LEU A 88 9.24 13.20 33.23
N SER A 89 10.47 13.24 33.77
CA SER A 89 11.11 14.49 34.20
C SER A 89 11.91 15.11 33.04
N LEU A 90 11.50 16.29 32.60
CA LEU A 90 12.10 17.00 31.46
C LEU A 90 13.45 17.66 31.83
N ASP A 91 13.76 17.84 33.12
CA ASP A 91 14.99 18.47 33.58
C ASP A 91 16.23 17.56 33.51
N SER A 92 16.03 16.24 33.55
CA SER A 92 17.12 15.27 33.73
C SER A 92 17.94 14.97 32.47
N GLN A 93 17.41 15.20 31.26
CA GLN A 93 17.99 14.66 30.02
C GLN A 93 18.72 15.67 29.13
N SER A 94 18.64 16.98 29.42
CA SER A 94 19.41 18.02 28.69
C SER A 94 20.93 17.87 28.81
N ARG A 95 21.44 17.07 29.78
CA ARG A 95 22.88 16.84 30.00
C ARG A 95 23.41 15.47 29.58
N SER A 96 22.58 14.45 29.32
CA SER A 96 23.05 13.07 29.13
C SER A 96 23.14 12.62 27.66
N VAL A 97 22.51 13.33 26.72
CA VAL A 97 22.42 12.90 25.31
C VAL A 97 23.73 13.15 24.53
N ILE A 98 24.67 13.93 25.07
CA ILE A 98 25.93 14.25 24.39
C ILE A 98 27.00 13.13 24.51
N GLN A 99 26.82 12.11 25.37
CA GLN A 99 27.94 11.23 25.75
C GLN A 99 27.75 9.72 25.51
N ALA A 100 26.71 9.29 24.78
CA ALA A 100 26.45 7.86 24.55
C ALA A 100 26.37 7.41 23.07
N CYS A 101 26.73 8.27 22.11
CA CYS A 101 26.78 7.92 20.69
C CYS A 101 28.17 8.18 20.09
N GLU A 102 29.18 7.45 20.58
CA GLU A 102 30.26 7.01 19.69
C GLU A 102 30.01 5.51 19.46
N ASP A 103 30.08 5.08 18.20
CA ASP A 103 29.86 3.71 17.70
C ASP A 103 28.41 3.31 17.35
N LYS A 104 27.90 3.88 16.26
CA LYS A 104 27.29 3.10 15.14
C LYS A 104 26.98 4.04 13.96
N GLU A 105 27.68 3.80 12.86
CA GLU A 105 27.33 4.33 11.54
C GLU A 105 25.99 3.71 11.11
N ASP A 106 24.89 4.44 11.27
CA ASP A 106 23.62 4.14 10.64
C ASP A 106 22.92 5.45 10.28
N GLU A 107 22.25 5.46 9.12
CA GLU A 107 21.74 6.62 8.40
C GLU A 107 21.22 7.78 9.27
N ALA A 108 21.66 9.00 8.94
CA ALA A 108 21.32 10.25 9.61
C ALA A 108 19.80 10.47 9.76
N ARG A 109 19.22 10.03 10.88
CA ARG A 109 17.91 10.48 11.35
C ARG A 109 18.10 11.84 12.04
N PRO A 110 17.33 12.88 11.67
CA PRO A 110 17.60 14.25 12.15
C PRO A 110 17.24 14.51 13.63
N TYR A 111 16.73 13.53 14.38
CA TYR A 111 16.36 13.66 15.80
C TYR A 111 16.37 12.31 16.54
N PRO A 112 16.70 12.29 17.85
CA PRO A 112 16.71 11.06 18.65
C PRO A 112 15.29 10.62 19.01
N VAL A 113 14.95 9.36 18.70
CA VAL A 113 13.77 8.69 19.23
C VAL A 113 14.17 8.02 20.55
N ILE A 114 13.57 8.46 21.65
CA ILE A 114 13.90 8.02 23.01
C ILE A 114 12.80 7.05 23.47
N PRO A 115 13.07 5.75 23.60
CA PRO A 115 12.13 4.82 24.18
C PRO A 115 11.93 5.13 25.67
N VAL A 116 10.68 5.20 26.11
CA VAL A 116 10.32 5.41 27.51
C VAL A 116 10.49 4.10 28.27
N ASP A 117 11.28 4.14 29.34
CA ASP A 117 11.52 2.99 30.20
C ASP A 117 10.22 2.54 30.91
N PRO A 118 9.91 1.23 30.99
CA PRO A 118 8.84 0.71 31.83
C PRO A 118 8.85 1.22 33.28
N ASP A 119 10.03 1.50 33.82
CA ASP A 119 10.21 2.03 35.18
C ASP A 119 9.68 3.46 35.35
N ALA A 120 9.40 4.17 34.25
CA ALA A 120 8.72 5.47 34.27
C ALA A 120 7.19 5.34 34.47
N CYS A 121 6.65 4.11 34.51
CA CYS A 121 5.23 3.87 34.80
C CYS A 121 4.93 4.08 36.28
N VAL A 122 4.18 5.14 36.59
CA VAL A 122 3.82 5.50 37.96
C VAL A 122 2.53 4.85 38.45
N LEU A 123 1.63 4.48 37.53
CA LEU A 123 0.37 3.80 37.87
C LEU A 123 0.01 2.80 36.77
N PRO A 124 0.35 1.51 36.93
CA PRO A 124 0.00 0.47 35.96
C PRO A 124 -1.45 0.00 36.17
N ASP A 125 -2.35 0.42 35.28
CA ASP A 125 -3.74 -0.06 35.23
C ASP A 125 -4.28 0.03 33.80
N ALA A 126 -4.70 -1.13 33.28
CA ALA A 126 -5.20 -1.27 31.92
C ALA A 126 -6.63 -0.72 31.71
N ALA A 127 -7.38 -0.49 32.80
CA ALA A 127 -8.76 0.02 32.75
C ALA A 127 -8.85 1.55 32.87
N LEU A 128 -7.71 2.24 33.06
CA LEU A 128 -7.63 3.70 33.10
C LEU A 128 -8.02 4.33 31.77
N CYS A 129 -8.92 5.32 31.81
CA CYS A 129 -9.42 6.01 30.62
C CYS A 129 -9.16 7.52 30.62
N ALA A 130 -9.05 8.16 31.79
CA ALA A 130 -8.62 9.55 31.92
C ALA A 130 -7.95 9.77 33.27
N PHE A 131 -7.17 10.84 33.37
CA PHE A 131 -6.58 11.29 34.63
C PHE A 131 -6.48 12.81 34.65
N THR A 132 -6.30 13.38 35.84
CA THR A 132 -5.84 14.75 36.01
C THR A 132 -4.93 14.86 37.24
N VAL A 133 -3.90 15.69 37.15
CA VAL A 133 -2.96 15.97 38.24
C VAL A 133 -3.34 17.26 38.94
N LEU A 134 -3.43 17.24 40.26
CA LEU A 134 -3.77 18.38 41.10
C LEU A 134 -2.82 18.50 42.28
N ASP A 135 -1.91 19.46 42.23
CA ASP A 135 -0.86 19.66 43.23
C ASP A 135 -0.12 18.35 43.58
N ASP A 136 -0.41 17.77 44.73
CA ASP A 136 0.18 16.52 45.24
C ASP A 136 -0.75 15.30 45.11
N MET A 137 -1.83 15.43 44.33
CA MET A 137 -2.83 14.38 44.09
C MET A 137 -2.91 14.00 42.61
N LEU A 138 -3.09 12.72 42.34
CA LEU A 138 -3.39 12.17 41.02
C LEU A 138 -4.82 11.62 41.05
N VAL A 139 -5.72 12.23 40.26
CA VAL A 139 -7.10 11.77 40.12
C VAL A 139 -7.21 10.95 38.84
N THR A 140 -7.76 9.75 38.94
CA THR A 140 -7.95 8.88 37.78
C THR A 140 -9.40 8.47 37.61
N LEU A 141 -9.77 8.12 36.39
CA LEU A 141 -11.07 7.59 36.05
C LEU A 141 -10.92 6.26 35.30
N VAL A 142 -11.47 5.21 35.89
CA VAL A 142 -11.37 3.82 35.46
C VAL A 142 -12.71 3.32 34.95
N GLN A 143 -12.71 2.58 33.83
CA GLN A 143 -13.91 1.95 33.31
C GLN A 143 -14.17 0.61 34.01
N GLY A 144 -15.18 0.56 34.88
CA GLY A 144 -15.69 -0.68 35.46
C GLY A 144 -16.67 -1.41 34.52
N PRO A 145 -17.12 -2.62 34.89
CA PRO A 145 -18.02 -3.44 34.07
C PRO A 145 -19.42 -2.81 33.91
N THR A 146 -19.87 -2.05 34.91
CA THR A 146 -21.22 -1.44 34.93
C THR A 146 -21.20 0.05 35.24
N GLN A 147 -20.12 0.59 35.81
CA GLN A 147 -20.03 1.95 36.33
C GLN A 147 -18.60 2.49 36.16
N TRP A 148 -18.46 3.82 36.13
CA TRP A 148 -17.14 4.47 36.15
C TRP A 148 -16.69 4.65 37.59
N LYS A 149 -15.40 4.47 37.86
CA LYS A 149 -14.81 4.63 39.18
C LYS A 149 -13.78 5.76 39.15
N MET A 150 -13.97 6.78 39.98
CA MET A 150 -12.98 7.83 40.19
C MET A 150 -12.15 7.50 41.42
N GLN A 151 -10.83 7.50 41.28
CA GLN A 151 -9.90 7.18 42.34
C GLN A 151 -8.91 8.33 42.54
N LEU A 152 -8.61 8.64 43.80
CA LEU A 152 -7.66 9.66 44.20
C LEU A 152 -6.42 8.96 44.76
N PHE A 153 -5.25 9.29 44.22
CA PHE A 153 -3.96 8.81 44.68
C PHE A 153 -3.14 9.97 45.21
N GLU A 154 -2.33 9.73 46.24
CA GLU A 154 -1.18 10.62 46.49
C GLU A 154 -0.24 10.54 45.28
N ARG A 155 0.26 11.69 44.83
CA ARG A 155 1.06 11.76 43.60
C ARG A 155 2.36 10.97 43.80
N PRO A 156 2.60 9.89 43.03
CA PRO A 156 3.85 9.14 43.10
C PRO A 156 5.03 9.99 42.61
N CYS A 157 6.18 9.92 43.30
CA CYS A 157 7.41 10.58 42.85
C CYS A 157 8.09 9.74 41.75
N PRO A 158 8.78 10.37 40.78
CA PRO A 158 9.55 9.63 39.77
C PRO A 158 10.65 8.80 40.46
N GLY A 159 10.65 7.48 40.27
CA GLY A 159 11.66 6.57 40.82
C GLY A 159 11.30 5.87 42.14
N GLU A 160 10.10 6.06 42.68
CA GLU A 160 9.58 5.24 43.79
C GLU A 160 8.82 4.01 43.25
N GLU A 161 9.00 2.83 43.87
CA GLU A 161 8.28 1.62 43.48
C GLU A 161 6.74 1.82 43.64
N PRO A 162 5.92 1.38 42.67
CA PRO A 162 4.47 1.52 42.73
C PRO A 162 3.89 0.65 43.86
N GLN A 163 3.64 1.23 45.03
CA GLN A 163 2.99 0.52 46.12
C GLN A 163 1.46 0.48 45.95
N PRO A 164 0.79 -0.68 46.07
CA PRO A 164 -0.67 -0.83 45.96
C PRO A 164 -1.53 -0.16 47.08
N GLY A 165 -0.98 0.78 47.86
CA GLY A 165 -1.59 1.31 49.10
C GLY A 165 -1.92 2.80 49.10
N GLY A 166 -1.76 3.54 48.00
CA GLY A 166 -1.83 5.00 47.95
C GLY A 166 -3.21 5.63 47.64
N VAL A 167 -4.30 4.86 47.64
CA VAL A 167 -5.65 5.38 47.32
C VAL A 167 -6.18 6.16 48.53
N VAL A 168 -6.31 7.47 48.38
CA VAL A 168 -6.81 8.41 49.39
C VAL A 168 -8.34 8.44 49.42
N GLY A 169 -8.99 8.15 48.30
CA GLY A 169 -10.44 8.09 48.21
C GLY A 169 -10.93 7.50 46.88
N GLU A 170 -12.14 6.93 46.90
CA GLU A 170 -12.81 6.36 45.72
C GLU A 170 -14.28 6.78 45.71
N VAL A 171 -14.82 7.02 44.51
CA VAL A 171 -16.26 7.24 44.30
C VAL A 171 -16.73 6.61 42.99
N GLU A 172 -17.94 6.05 42.99
CA GLU A 172 -18.55 5.41 41.82
C GLU A 172 -19.53 6.38 41.12
N LEU A 173 -19.40 6.53 39.80
CA LEU A 173 -20.29 7.32 38.96
C LEU A 173 -21.32 6.39 38.29
N SER A 174 -22.60 6.66 38.50
CA SER A 174 -23.71 5.86 37.96
C SER A 174 -23.97 6.18 36.48
N THR A 175 -23.85 5.20 35.59
CA THR A 175 -24.13 5.34 34.15
C THR A 175 -25.62 5.17 33.83
N CYS A 176 -26.12 5.89 32.82
CA CYS A 176 -27.54 5.81 32.42
C CYS A 176 -27.92 4.51 31.67
N THR A 177 -26.97 3.72 31.19
CA THR A 177 -27.25 2.47 30.45
C THR A 177 -26.12 1.45 30.58
N PRO A 178 -26.41 0.18 30.92
CA PRO A 178 -25.42 -0.88 30.76
C PRO A 178 -25.25 -1.15 29.25
N PRO A 179 -24.02 -1.29 28.73
CA PRO A 179 -23.82 -1.79 27.38
C PRO A 179 -24.41 -3.21 27.32
N GLY A 180 -25.49 -3.37 26.57
CA GLY A 180 -26.12 -4.67 26.32
C GLY A 180 -25.21 -5.55 25.49
N GLY A 181 -24.26 -6.23 26.14
CA GLY A 181 -23.32 -7.14 25.53
C GLY A 181 -22.87 -8.20 26.54
N VAL A 182 -22.77 -9.44 26.05
CA VAL A 182 -22.24 -10.62 26.76
C VAL A 182 -20.94 -10.25 27.52
N PRO A 183 -20.68 -10.76 28.73
CA PRO A 183 -19.45 -10.50 29.46
C PRO A 183 -18.25 -11.06 28.67
N GLY A 184 -17.63 -10.19 27.88
CA GLY A 184 -16.40 -10.41 27.13
C GLY A 184 -15.38 -9.34 27.52
N LYS A 185 -14.12 -9.55 27.12
CA LYS A 185 -13.00 -8.62 27.31
C LYS A 185 -13.44 -7.16 27.07
N PRO A 186 -13.12 -6.20 27.96
CA PRO A 186 -13.52 -4.81 27.77
C PRO A 186 -12.93 -4.29 26.46
N ALA A 187 -13.81 -3.97 25.51
CA ALA A 187 -13.43 -3.28 24.28
C ALA A 187 -13.07 -1.83 24.63
N ALA A 188 -12.02 -1.29 24.03
CA ALA A 188 -11.61 0.09 24.27
C ALA A 188 -12.78 1.06 23.98
N PRO A 189 -13.07 2.03 24.86
CA PRO A 189 -14.21 2.91 24.69
C PRO A 189 -14.06 3.78 23.43
N CYS A 190 -15.15 3.94 22.67
CA CYS A 190 -15.17 4.75 21.44
C CYS A 190 -14.94 6.25 21.69
N PHE A 191 -15.24 6.72 22.90
CA PHE A 191 -15.00 8.08 23.38
C PHE A 191 -14.37 8.01 24.77
N LEU A 192 -13.31 8.79 24.99
CA LEU A 192 -12.68 8.92 26.30
C LEU A 192 -13.44 9.97 27.13
N PRO A 193 -13.56 9.78 28.45
CA PRO A 193 -14.14 10.78 29.35
C PRO A 193 -13.28 12.05 29.41
N VAL A 194 -13.92 13.18 29.67
CA VAL A 194 -13.27 14.49 29.81
C VAL A 194 -13.23 14.86 31.29
N LEU A 195 -12.04 15.11 31.82
CA LEU A 195 -11.84 15.59 33.18
C LEU A 195 -11.39 17.05 33.18
N CYS A 196 -11.99 17.87 34.05
CA CYS A 196 -11.57 19.23 34.31
C CYS A 196 -11.60 19.51 35.81
N CYS A 197 -10.66 20.30 36.32
CA CYS A 197 -10.65 20.73 37.71
C CYS A 197 -11.11 22.19 37.83
N VAL A 198 -11.99 22.41 38.80
CA VAL A 198 -12.55 23.71 39.12
C VAL A 198 -12.12 24.13 40.50
N PHE A 199 -11.54 25.32 40.60
CA PHE A 199 -11.10 25.91 41.85
C PHE A 199 -12.04 27.04 42.29
N PRO A 200 -12.28 27.19 43.61
CA PRO A 200 -12.95 28.35 44.16
C PRO A 200 -12.04 29.59 44.09
N PRO A 201 -12.61 30.81 44.10
CA PRO A 201 -11.83 32.05 44.11
C PRO A 201 -11.09 32.20 45.45
N GLY A 202 -9.84 32.64 45.39
CA GLY A 202 -8.96 32.78 46.56
C GLY A 202 -8.18 31.52 46.94
N SER A 203 -8.48 30.37 46.33
CA SER A 203 -7.55 29.23 46.28
C SER A 203 -6.23 29.69 45.67
N ARG A 204 -5.08 29.32 46.23
CA ARG A 204 -3.81 29.40 45.49
C ARG A 204 -4.01 28.53 44.24
N ALA A 205 -4.33 29.14 43.11
CA ALA A 205 -4.41 28.43 41.85
C ALA A 205 -3.07 27.69 41.69
N PRO A 206 -3.05 26.42 41.26
CA PRO A 206 -1.81 25.68 41.18
C PRO A 206 -0.87 26.45 40.26
N HIS A 207 0.21 27.01 40.83
CA HIS A 207 1.19 27.89 40.16
C HIS A 207 2.02 27.17 39.07
N GLY A 208 1.51 26.06 38.53
CA GLY A 208 2.25 25.12 37.70
C GLY A 208 1.44 24.38 36.64
N HIS A 209 0.23 24.83 36.30
CA HIS A 209 -0.50 24.27 35.17
C HIS A 209 -0.57 25.30 34.04
N PRO A 210 -0.07 24.98 32.82
CA PRO A 210 -0.27 25.81 31.64
C PRO A 210 -1.77 26.05 31.40
N ARG A 211 -2.14 27.27 30.99
CA ARG A 211 -3.52 27.64 30.63
C ARG A 211 -3.99 26.73 29.49
N GLY A 212 -4.86 25.76 29.78
CA GLY A 212 -5.24 24.71 28.81
C GLY A 212 -5.18 23.27 29.36
N CYS A 213 -4.62 23.06 30.56
CA CYS A 213 -4.60 21.74 31.22
C CYS A 213 -5.91 21.37 31.95
N GLY A 214 -7.07 21.79 31.43
CA GLY A 214 -8.38 21.44 32.00
C GLY A 214 -8.66 22.01 33.40
N CYS A 215 -7.88 22.97 33.88
CA CYS A 215 -8.04 23.58 35.21
C CYS A 215 -8.44 25.05 35.08
N PHE A 216 -9.47 25.48 35.83
CA PHE A 216 -9.91 26.89 35.83
C PHE A 216 -10.53 27.33 37.16
N VAL A 217 -10.53 28.64 37.41
CA VAL A 217 -11.10 29.27 38.61
C VAL A 217 -12.45 29.88 38.24
N LEU A 218 -13.53 29.45 38.92
CA LEU A 218 -14.85 30.05 38.75
C LEU A 218 -15.07 31.18 39.76
N GLU A 219 -15.93 32.13 39.39
CA GLU A 219 -16.42 33.16 40.30
C GLU A 219 -17.19 32.54 41.48
N GLU A 220 -17.12 33.19 42.65
CA GLU A 220 -17.64 32.66 43.93
C GLU A 220 -19.12 32.33 43.85
N ALA A 221 -19.86 33.24 43.21
CA ALA A 221 -21.29 33.16 42.96
C ALA A 221 -21.66 31.87 42.19
N LEU A 222 -21.02 31.64 41.04
CA LEU A 222 -21.29 30.45 40.22
C LEU A 222 -20.79 29.17 40.90
N PHE A 223 -19.60 29.21 41.51
CA PHE A 223 -19.00 28.07 42.20
C PHE A 223 -19.92 27.55 43.33
N GLY A 224 -20.39 28.45 44.20
CA GLY A 224 -21.27 28.11 45.31
C GLY A 224 -22.63 27.57 44.85
N LEU A 225 -23.19 28.10 43.75
CA LEU A 225 -24.45 27.61 43.18
C LEU A 225 -24.32 26.19 42.58
N LEU A 226 -23.22 25.91 41.88
CA LEU A 226 -23.02 24.62 41.22
C LEU A 226 -22.63 23.52 42.19
N PHE A 227 -21.72 23.81 43.13
CA PHE A 227 -21.08 22.80 43.98
C PHE A 227 -21.56 22.82 45.44
N GLY A 228 -22.35 23.81 45.81
CA GLY A 228 -22.89 23.98 47.16
C GLY A 228 -21.98 24.82 48.06
N ALA A 229 -22.58 25.39 49.10
CA ALA A 229 -21.89 26.25 50.06
C ALA A 229 -20.75 25.52 50.80
N ASP A 230 -20.91 24.22 51.06
CA ASP A 230 -19.91 23.41 51.76
C ASP A 230 -18.58 23.34 50.98
N ALA A 231 -18.65 23.21 49.65
CA ALA A 231 -17.45 23.19 48.79
C ALA A 231 -16.73 24.55 48.80
N SER A 232 -17.49 25.65 48.79
CA SER A 232 -16.95 27.02 48.86
C SER A 232 -16.27 27.29 50.20
N VAL A 233 -16.93 26.92 51.31
CA VAL A 233 -16.42 27.14 52.67
C VAL A 233 -15.16 26.31 52.92
N LEU A 234 -15.12 25.06 52.44
CA LEU A 234 -13.93 24.20 52.53
C LEU A 234 -12.82 24.62 51.55
N GLN A 235 -13.10 25.57 50.65
CA GLN A 235 -12.22 25.95 49.55
C GLN A 235 -11.73 24.70 48.81
N SER A 236 -12.65 23.77 48.54
CA SER A 236 -12.33 22.47 47.96
C SER A 236 -12.27 22.55 46.45
N PRO A 237 -11.22 22.04 45.79
CA PRO A 237 -11.27 21.82 44.35
C PRO A 237 -12.34 20.77 44.02
N VAL A 238 -12.92 20.91 42.83
CA VAL A 238 -14.00 20.05 42.31
C VAL A 238 -13.59 19.50 40.96
N ILE A 239 -13.75 18.20 40.76
CA ILE A 239 -13.57 17.56 39.45
C ILE A 239 -14.89 17.53 38.71
N LEU A 240 -14.91 18.08 37.50
CA LEU A 240 -15.96 17.90 36.52
C LEU A 240 -15.62 16.72 35.60
N CYS A 241 -16.58 15.84 35.39
CA CYS A 241 -16.48 14.69 34.50
C CYS A 241 -17.56 14.75 33.43
N GLY A 242 -17.13 14.81 32.17
CA GLY A 242 -17.98 14.55 31.01
C GLY A 242 -17.83 13.10 30.58
N LEU A 243 -18.90 12.32 30.72
CA LEU A 243 -18.89 10.90 30.42
C LEU A 243 -19.31 10.62 28.95
N PRO A 244 -18.90 9.46 28.38
CA PRO A 244 -19.28 9.06 27.03
C PRO A 244 -20.78 8.85 26.81
N ASP A 245 -21.56 8.65 27.89
CA ASP A 245 -23.03 8.55 27.83
C ASP A 245 -23.73 9.93 27.79
N GLY A 246 -22.95 11.01 27.92
CA GLY A 246 -23.42 12.39 27.87
C GLY A 246 -23.72 13.01 29.22
N GLN A 247 -23.52 12.30 30.33
CA GLN A 247 -23.63 12.89 31.66
C GLN A 247 -22.48 13.85 31.96
N LEU A 248 -22.83 15.02 32.52
CA LEU A 248 -21.90 15.95 33.15
C LEU A 248 -22.09 15.86 34.67
N CYS A 249 -21.09 15.33 35.38
CA CYS A 249 -21.12 15.16 36.83
C CYS A 249 -19.95 15.86 37.53
N CYS A 250 -20.10 16.13 38.82
CA CYS A 250 -19.06 16.78 39.63
C CYS A 250 -18.80 16.02 40.94
N VAL A 251 -17.54 16.09 41.39
CA VAL A 251 -17.03 15.44 42.59
C VAL A 251 -16.19 16.42 43.40
N VAL A 252 -16.58 16.66 44.65
CA VAL A 252 -15.87 17.57 45.56
C VAL A 252 -14.71 16.82 46.24
N LEU A 253 -13.47 17.29 46.09
CA LEU A 253 -12.30 16.47 46.48
C LEU A 253 -12.05 16.42 47.99
N LYS A 254 -12.13 17.54 48.73
CA LYS A 254 -11.86 17.56 50.18
C LYS A 254 -12.91 16.83 51.02
N THR A 255 -14.08 16.50 50.45
CA THR A 255 -15.08 15.65 51.13
C THR A 255 -14.78 14.16 50.96
N LEU A 256 -13.97 13.77 49.96
CA LEU A 256 -13.53 12.39 49.75
C LEU A 256 -12.40 11.99 50.71
N VAL A 257 -11.46 12.89 50.98
CA VAL A 257 -10.28 12.65 51.85
C VAL A 257 -10.66 12.22 53.30
N PRO A 258 -11.66 12.80 53.98
CA PRO A 258 -12.04 12.38 55.34
C PRO A 258 -12.92 11.11 55.42
N CYS A 259 -13.41 10.55 54.30
CA CYS A 259 -14.29 9.36 54.33
C CYS A 259 -13.57 8.04 54.62
N GLY A 260 -12.24 8.03 54.76
CA GLY A 260 -11.46 6.83 55.13
C GLY A 260 -11.77 6.24 56.52
N LEU A 261 -12.61 6.90 57.35
CA LEU A 261 -12.92 6.48 58.73
C LEU A 261 -14.42 6.19 59.01
N ALA A 262 -15.35 6.39 58.06
CA ALA A 262 -16.75 5.95 58.21
C ALA A 262 -17.49 5.87 56.85
N PRO A 263 -18.35 4.86 56.62
CA PRO A 263 -19.11 4.74 55.38
C PRO A 263 -20.29 5.73 55.38
N GLY A 264 -20.05 6.95 54.90
CA GLY A 264 -21.13 7.78 54.37
C GLY A 264 -21.64 7.20 53.05
N ASP A 265 -22.91 7.43 52.70
CA ASP A 265 -23.50 6.92 51.45
C ASP A 265 -22.76 7.54 50.23
N PRO A 266 -22.01 6.76 49.44
CA PRO A 266 -21.16 7.28 48.35
C PRO A 266 -21.96 7.98 47.24
N LYS A 267 -23.28 7.75 47.17
CA LYS A 267 -24.18 8.41 46.22
C LYS A 267 -24.40 9.90 46.50
N VAL A 268 -24.07 10.39 47.70
CA VAL A 268 -24.26 11.80 48.08
C VAL A 268 -23.10 12.69 47.58
N LEU A 269 -21.96 12.09 47.23
CA LEU A 269 -20.72 12.79 46.85
C LEU A 269 -20.61 13.14 45.36
N VAL A 270 -21.45 12.52 44.52
CA VAL A 270 -21.50 12.76 43.08
C VAL A 270 -22.77 13.52 42.75
N LYS A 271 -22.63 14.72 42.17
CA LYS A 271 -23.76 15.51 41.70
C LYS A 271 -23.78 15.56 40.18
N ILE A 272 -24.86 15.10 39.57
CA ILE A 272 -25.08 15.23 38.12
C ILE A 272 -25.57 16.66 37.88
N LEU A 273 -24.83 17.42 37.08
CA LEU A 273 -25.16 18.79 36.71
C LEU A 273 -26.13 18.83 35.53
N HIS A 274 -25.89 17.99 34.50
CA HIS A 274 -26.70 17.97 33.29
C HIS A 274 -26.47 16.70 32.45
N HIS A 275 -27.34 16.43 31.47
CA HIS A 275 -27.18 15.33 30.50
C HIS A 275 -27.30 15.86 29.07
N LEU A 276 -26.21 15.85 28.30
CA LEU A 276 -26.18 16.38 26.92
C LEU A 276 -26.84 15.46 25.89
N GLU A 277 -27.18 14.21 26.25
CA GLU A 277 -27.73 13.16 25.36
C GLU A 277 -26.78 12.68 24.26
N GLU A 278 -25.56 13.21 24.26
CA GLU A 278 -24.47 12.84 23.36
C GLU A 278 -23.13 12.87 24.11
N PRO A 279 -22.11 12.13 23.64
CA PRO A 279 -20.81 12.06 24.30
C PRO A 279 -20.22 13.46 24.52
N VAL A 280 -19.81 13.76 25.75
CA VAL A 280 -19.14 15.03 26.08
C VAL A 280 -17.72 15.00 25.52
N VAL A 281 -17.35 15.99 24.70
CA VAL A 281 -16.03 16.06 24.05
C VAL A 281 -15.14 17.16 24.63
N PHE A 282 -15.73 18.17 25.27
CA PHE A 282 -15.02 19.30 25.86
C PHE A 282 -15.80 19.91 27.04
N ILE A 283 -15.05 20.35 28.06
CA ILE A 283 -15.52 21.16 29.19
C ILE A 283 -14.53 22.31 29.34
N GLY A 284 -15.02 23.53 29.52
CA GLY A 284 -14.19 24.70 29.72
C GLY A 284 -14.93 25.80 30.47
N ALA A 285 -14.19 26.84 30.85
CA ALA A 285 -14.77 28.04 31.43
C ALA A 285 -14.24 29.29 30.72
N LEU A 286 -15.08 30.32 30.68
CA LEU A 286 -14.78 31.60 30.07
C LEU A 286 -15.50 32.71 30.81
N ARG A 287 -15.16 33.95 30.47
CA ARG A 287 -15.83 35.14 30.98
C ARG A 287 -16.84 35.66 29.95
N ALA A 288 -18.12 35.63 30.27
CA ALA A 288 -19.22 36.09 29.44
C ALA A 288 -19.55 37.57 29.66
N GLU A 289 -19.12 38.19 30.76
CA GLU A 289 -19.27 39.64 31.00
C GLU A 289 -18.01 40.47 30.67
N PRO A 290 -18.16 41.60 29.96
CA PRO A 290 -17.04 42.51 29.71
C PRO A 290 -16.61 43.22 31.00
N HIS A 291 -15.29 43.41 31.16
CA HIS A 291 -14.72 44.16 32.29
C HIS A 291 -15.20 45.61 32.22
N ALA A 292 -15.87 46.10 33.27
CA ALA A 292 -16.07 47.54 33.43
C ALA A 292 -14.71 48.15 33.77
N GLU A 293 -14.05 48.76 32.80
CA GLU A 293 -12.92 49.65 33.05
C GLU A 293 -13.47 51.00 33.50
N GLU A 294 -13.49 51.25 34.80
CA GLU A 294 -13.35 52.62 35.34
C GLU A 294 -12.94 52.55 36.83
N GLU A 295 -11.77 53.15 37.10
CA GLU A 295 -11.27 53.59 38.42
C GLU A 295 -10.77 52.56 39.45
N ALA A 296 -9.71 51.81 39.12
CA ALA A 296 -8.65 51.50 40.11
C ALA A 296 -7.34 51.07 39.43
N ARG A 297 -6.70 52.01 38.71
CA ARG A 297 -5.25 51.93 38.56
C ARG A 297 -4.64 52.21 39.93
N GLU A 298 -4.12 51.19 40.57
CA GLU A 298 -2.73 51.09 41.02
C GLU A 298 -2.58 50.03 42.11
N LEU A 299 -1.56 49.19 41.91
CA LEU A 299 -0.97 48.23 42.85
C LEU A 299 -1.81 46.99 43.16
N LEU A 300 -1.61 45.92 42.37
CA LEU A 300 -0.99 44.67 42.83
C LEU A 300 -0.78 43.70 41.64
N LEU A 301 0.25 42.87 41.77
CA LEU A 301 0.77 41.96 40.75
C LEU A 301 -0.25 40.88 40.36
N GLU A 302 -0.32 40.56 39.06
CA GLU A 302 -0.88 39.31 38.48
C GLU A 302 -2.10 38.70 39.21
N GLU A 303 -3.25 39.39 39.21
CA GLU A 303 -4.48 38.83 39.78
C GLU A 303 -5.25 37.96 38.77
N ASN A 304 -5.49 36.71 39.18
CA ASN A 304 -6.18 35.66 38.45
C ASN A 304 -7.54 36.11 37.87
N VAL A 305 -7.66 36.11 36.54
CA VAL A 305 -8.93 36.39 35.84
C VAL A 305 -9.93 35.25 36.12
N HIS A 306 -10.90 35.49 36.99
CA HIS A 306 -11.99 34.55 37.30
C HIS A 306 -12.98 34.43 36.13
N SER A 307 -13.44 33.19 35.87
CA SER A 307 -14.45 32.87 34.86
C SER A 307 -15.85 32.86 35.49
N ASP A 308 -16.83 33.47 34.83
CA ASP A 308 -18.22 33.61 35.29
C ASP A 308 -19.17 32.61 34.60
N CYS A 309 -18.67 31.83 33.64
CA CYS A 309 -19.46 30.92 32.80
C CYS A 309 -18.75 29.58 32.58
N LEU A 310 -19.47 28.49 32.83
CA LEU A 310 -19.04 27.11 32.56
C LEU A 310 -19.68 26.62 31.26
N VAL A 311 -18.91 26.02 30.37
CA VAL A 311 -19.38 25.51 29.08
C VAL A 311 -19.02 24.03 28.92
N ALA A 312 -19.99 23.21 28.50
CA ALA A 312 -19.79 21.83 28.11
C ALA A 312 -20.29 21.62 26.67
N LEU A 313 -19.50 20.92 25.86
CA LEU A 313 -19.78 20.69 24.44
C LEU A 313 -19.80 19.20 24.14
N GLY A 314 -20.86 18.76 23.47
CA GLY A 314 -21.07 17.40 23.01
C GLY A 314 -20.60 17.18 21.56
N HIS A 315 -20.47 15.91 21.19
CA HIS A 315 -19.92 15.52 19.90
C HIS A 315 -20.75 15.97 18.68
N GLN A 316 -22.09 16.01 18.76
CA GLN A 316 -22.92 16.49 17.63
C GLN A 316 -23.18 18.00 17.70
N GLY A 317 -22.57 18.70 18.65
CA GLY A 317 -22.62 20.15 18.79
C GLY A 317 -23.63 20.66 19.81
N ARG A 318 -24.28 19.80 20.60
CA ARG A 318 -25.08 20.25 21.75
C ARG A 318 -24.15 20.90 22.77
N THR A 319 -24.43 22.15 23.11
CA THR A 319 -23.58 22.98 23.95
C THR A 319 -24.39 23.48 25.14
N LEU A 320 -23.92 23.23 26.35
CA LEU A 320 -24.50 23.78 27.58
C LEU A 320 -23.62 24.91 28.07
N ALA A 321 -24.19 26.08 28.32
CA ALA A 321 -23.55 27.17 29.06
C ALA A 321 -24.28 27.37 30.38
N ILE A 322 -23.52 27.56 31.46
CA ILE A 322 -24.04 27.76 32.82
C ILE A 322 -23.41 29.00 33.43
N LYS A 323 -24.26 29.94 33.86
CA LYS A 323 -23.85 31.22 34.45
C LYS A 323 -24.69 31.55 35.67
N ALA A 324 -24.15 32.33 36.62
CA ALA A 324 -24.94 32.88 37.71
C ALA A 324 -25.78 34.07 37.23
N SER A 325 -27.09 34.03 37.44
CA SER A 325 -28.00 35.13 37.09
C SER A 325 -28.98 35.42 38.23
N TRP A 326 -29.55 36.62 38.21
CA TRP A 326 -30.55 37.03 39.19
C TRP A 326 -31.94 36.59 38.73
N SER A 327 -32.62 35.80 39.55
CA SER A 327 -34.02 35.44 39.34
C SER A 327 -34.94 36.66 39.50
N GLU A 328 -36.16 36.59 38.96
CA GLU A 328 -37.22 37.59 39.18
C GLU A 328 -37.52 37.83 40.67
N SER A 329 -37.20 36.84 41.52
CA SER A 329 -37.35 36.91 42.98
C SER A 329 -36.20 37.59 43.72
N GLY A 330 -35.17 38.07 43.01
CA GLY A 330 -33.99 38.73 43.58
C GLY A 330 -32.97 37.77 44.20
N ASN A 331 -33.13 36.45 44.03
CA ASN A 331 -32.15 35.44 44.45
C ASN A 331 -31.22 35.09 43.29
N LEU A 332 -29.94 34.88 43.58
CA LEU A 332 -28.95 34.39 42.63
C LEU A 332 -29.20 32.90 42.33
N VAL A 333 -29.32 32.53 41.06
CA VAL A 333 -29.61 31.16 40.60
C VAL A 333 -28.72 30.81 39.40
N PRO A 334 -28.40 29.52 39.17
CA PRO A 334 -27.67 29.12 37.97
C PRO A 334 -28.62 29.14 36.75
N GLU A 335 -28.32 29.96 35.76
CA GLU A 335 -28.93 29.95 34.44
C GLU A 335 -28.23 28.91 33.57
N LEU A 336 -28.94 27.83 33.24
CA LEU A 336 -28.50 26.80 32.30
C LEU A 336 -29.15 27.06 30.94
N ARG A 337 -28.34 27.17 29.89
CA ARG A 337 -28.84 27.34 28.52
C ARG A 337 -28.16 26.39 27.56
N GLU A 338 -28.98 25.69 26.78
CA GLU A 338 -28.51 24.80 25.70
C GLU A 338 -28.52 25.52 24.35
N TYR A 339 -27.51 25.24 23.55
CA TYR A 339 -27.34 25.70 22.18
C TYR A 339 -26.97 24.54 21.26
N CYS A 340 -27.26 24.69 19.97
CA CYS A 340 -26.85 23.75 18.95
C CYS A 340 -25.81 24.41 18.04
N LEU A 341 -24.54 23.99 18.18
CA LEU A 341 -23.46 24.36 17.29
C LEU A 341 -23.29 23.33 16.16
N PRO A 342 -22.61 23.67 15.05
CA PRO A 342 -22.35 22.74 13.97
C PRO A 342 -21.50 21.54 14.44
N GLY A 343 -22.05 20.33 14.32
CA GLY A 343 -21.34 19.07 14.55
C GLY A 343 -21.00 18.32 13.24
N PRO A 344 -20.18 17.25 13.30
CA PRO A 344 -19.54 16.71 14.49
C PRO A 344 -18.34 17.54 14.97
N VAL A 345 -18.19 17.69 16.28
CA VAL A 345 -17.09 18.43 16.91
C VAL A 345 -15.88 17.52 17.05
N LEU A 346 -14.73 17.99 16.54
CA LEU A 346 -13.43 17.30 16.64
C LEU A 346 -12.68 17.71 17.91
N CYS A 347 -12.62 19.01 18.18
CA CYS A 347 -11.99 19.58 19.37
C CYS A 347 -12.55 20.98 19.65
N ALA A 348 -12.35 21.48 20.87
CA ALA A 348 -12.72 22.82 21.27
C ALA A 348 -11.76 23.37 22.33
N ALA A 349 -11.74 24.69 22.48
CA ALA A 349 -10.96 25.41 23.47
C ALA A 349 -11.63 26.75 23.84
N CYS A 350 -11.45 27.22 25.06
CA CYS A 350 -11.94 28.52 25.54
C CYS A 350 -10.80 29.56 25.52
N GLY A 351 -11.11 30.77 25.02
CA GLY A 351 -10.24 31.94 25.10
C GLY A 351 -10.57 32.84 26.30
N GLY A 352 -9.69 33.80 26.58
CA GLY A 352 -9.84 34.73 27.71
C GLY A 352 -10.99 35.73 27.57
N ASP A 353 -11.33 36.11 26.34
CA ASP A 353 -12.25 37.23 26.05
C ASP A 353 -13.68 36.77 25.78
N GLY A 354 -14.14 35.71 26.44
CA GLY A 354 -15.50 35.16 26.25
C GLY A 354 -15.74 34.45 24.91
N HIS A 355 -14.67 34.15 24.18
CA HIS A 355 -14.70 33.44 22.92
C HIS A 355 -14.46 31.93 23.13
N MET A 356 -15.26 31.10 22.48
CA MET A 356 -15.06 29.65 22.40
C MET A 356 -14.72 29.26 20.96
N TYR A 357 -13.65 28.49 20.78
CA TYR A 357 -13.23 27.94 19.50
C TYR A 357 -13.64 26.48 19.42
N HIS A 358 -14.24 26.06 18.31
CA HIS A 358 -14.53 24.66 18.04
C HIS A 358 -14.21 24.32 16.59
N SER A 359 -13.69 23.11 16.37
CA SER A 359 -13.38 22.61 15.04
C SER A 359 -14.38 21.56 14.60
N THR A 360 -14.83 21.67 13.35
CA THR A 360 -15.59 20.65 12.62
C THR A 360 -14.68 20.01 11.56
N PRO A 361 -15.11 18.96 10.84
CA PRO A 361 -14.37 18.40 9.71
C PRO A 361 -14.10 19.40 8.59
N SER A 362 -14.96 20.42 8.43
CA SER A 362 -14.87 21.41 7.36
C SER A 362 -14.03 22.64 7.71
N ASN A 363 -14.12 23.14 8.95
CA ASN A 363 -13.52 24.42 9.32
C ASN A 363 -13.37 24.59 10.84
N LEU A 364 -12.53 25.54 11.23
CA LEU A 364 -12.43 26.06 12.59
C LEU A 364 -13.36 27.28 12.75
N CYS A 365 -14.18 27.26 13.79
CA CYS A 365 -15.18 28.29 14.09
C CYS A 365 -14.93 28.95 15.45
N VAL A 366 -15.28 30.23 15.55
CA VAL A 366 -15.31 30.98 16.82
C VAL A 366 -16.75 31.34 17.19
N VAL A 367 -17.06 31.27 18.47
CA VAL A 367 -18.35 31.61 19.07
C VAL A 367 -18.10 32.64 20.17
N ASP A 368 -18.81 33.76 20.12
CA ASP A 368 -18.71 34.83 21.11
C ASP A 368 -19.92 34.76 22.06
N LEU A 369 -19.65 34.52 23.35
CA LEU A 369 -20.66 34.44 24.41
C LEU A 369 -20.93 35.79 25.09
N THR A 370 -20.16 36.83 24.76
CA THR A 370 -20.35 38.21 25.25
C THR A 370 -21.34 39.01 24.38
N ARG A 371 -21.53 38.58 23.13
CA ARG A 371 -22.36 39.27 22.13
C ARG A 371 -23.83 39.31 22.52
N ARG A 372 -24.31 40.49 22.93
CA ARG A 372 -25.73 40.75 23.20
C ARG A 372 -26.45 41.22 21.94
N GLU A 373 -27.68 40.75 21.74
CA GLU A 373 -28.59 41.34 20.76
C GLU A 373 -29.03 42.72 21.29
N THR A 374 -28.78 43.78 20.53
CA THR A 374 -29.38 45.09 20.82
C THR A 374 -30.89 44.96 20.64
N PRO A 375 -31.73 45.21 21.67
CA PRO A 375 -33.16 45.10 21.53
C PRO A 375 -33.65 46.07 20.45
N TRP A 376 -34.49 45.59 19.55
CA TRP A 376 -35.10 46.40 18.49
C TRP A 376 -36.10 47.45 19.02
N ASN A 377 -36.32 47.52 20.34
CA ASN A 377 -37.24 48.44 21.00
C ASN A 377 -36.61 49.04 22.28
N PRO A 378 -36.51 50.38 22.39
CA PRO A 378 -35.92 51.07 23.55
C PRO A 378 -36.86 51.25 24.75
N GLU A 379 -38.11 50.74 24.72
CA GLU A 379 -39.15 51.09 25.72
C GLU A 379 -39.42 50.04 26.82
N LYS A 380 -38.58 49.02 26.99
CA LYS A 380 -38.61 48.18 28.21
C LYS A 380 -37.22 47.96 28.78
N PRO A 381 -36.82 48.68 29.84
CA PRO A 381 -35.72 48.26 30.69
C PRO A 381 -36.30 47.28 31.71
N ASP A 382 -36.50 46.03 31.31
CA ASP A 382 -36.84 44.98 32.28
C ASP A 382 -36.34 43.63 31.79
N GLY A 383 -35.43 43.03 32.57
CA GLY A 383 -34.95 41.66 32.39
C GLY A 383 -33.43 41.48 32.52
N ALA A 384 -32.96 41.41 33.76
CA ALA A 384 -31.66 40.88 34.21
C ALA A 384 -30.37 41.42 33.53
N VAL A 385 -29.70 42.32 34.23
CA VAL A 385 -28.26 42.56 34.07
C VAL A 385 -27.55 41.21 34.27
N GLY A 386 -26.97 40.65 33.18
CA GLY A 386 -26.05 39.52 33.26
C GLY A 386 -26.50 38.16 32.69
N GLY A 387 -27.57 38.07 31.91
CA GLY A 387 -27.99 36.80 31.28
C GLY A 387 -27.11 36.30 30.12
N LEU A 388 -27.21 35.01 29.78
CA LEU A 388 -26.58 34.39 28.60
C LEU A 388 -27.26 34.83 27.27
N PRO A 389 -26.55 34.82 26.11
CA PRO A 389 -27.13 35.22 24.82
C PRO A 389 -28.24 34.27 24.35
N SER A 390 -29.26 34.79 23.65
CA SER A 390 -30.42 34.00 23.15
C SER A 390 -30.02 33.00 22.07
N THR A 391 -29.11 33.38 21.18
CA THR A 391 -28.60 32.56 20.09
C THR A 391 -27.09 32.70 19.96
N LEU A 392 -26.42 31.63 19.55
CA LEU A 392 -24.99 31.63 19.23
C LEU A 392 -24.81 31.59 17.72
N CYS A 393 -24.01 32.51 17.20
CA CYS A 393 -23.68 32.58 15.78
C CYS A 393 -22.21 32.20 15.58
N PRO A 394 -21.90 30.95 15.18
CA PRO A 394 -20.53 30.55 14.90
C PRO A 394 -20.00 31.26 13.66
N ALA A 395 -18.83 31.88 13.77
CA ALA A 395 -18.13 32.51 12.65
C ALA A 395 -16.96 31.61 12.20
N SER A 396 -16.94 31.27 10.91
CA SER A 396 -15.83 30.54 10.30
C SER A 396 -14.57 31.41 10.28
N LEU A 397 -13.45 30.88 10.79
CA LEU A 397 -12.14 31.52 10.70
C LEU A 397 -11.44 31.27 9.36
N ASN A 398 -12.05 30.47 8.47
CA ASN A 398 -11.49 30.02 7.19
C ASN A 398 -10.13 29.30 7.32
N ILE A 399 -9.88 28.71 8.48
CA ILE A 399 -8.72 27.86 8.78
C ILE A 399 -9.15 26.39 8.61
N CYS A 400 -8.22 25.53 8.19
CA CYS A 400 -8.45 24.08 8.05
C CYS A 400 -8.91 23.43 9.36
N SER A 401 -9.61 22.30 9.25
CA SER A 401 -10.04 21.52 10.42
C SER A 401 -8.87 21.09 11.29
N ALA A 402 -9.05 21.26 12.60
CA ALA A 402 -8.11 20.91 13.66
C ALA A 402 -8.63 19.72 14.47
N VAL A 403 -7.72 18.84 14.88
CA VAL A 403 -8.00 17.68 15.76
C VAL A 403 -7.69 17.97 17.22
N THR A 404 -6.88 18.99 17.51
CA THR A 404 -6.66 19.53 18.85
C THR A 404 -6.30 21.01 18.77
N LEU A 405 -6.66 21.77 19.80
CA LEU A 405 -6.50 23.21 19.90
C LEU A 405 -5.94 23.58 21.27
N TYR A 406 -5.02 24.53 21.28
CA TYR A 406 -4.51 25.19 22.47
C TYR A 406 -4.59 26.70 22.25
N VAL A 407 -5.10 27.43 23.25
CA VAL A 407 -5.28 28.88 23.17
C VAL A 407 -4.28 29.54 24.10
N SER A 408 -3.35 30.32 23.55
CA SER A 408 -2.48 31.21 24.32
C SER A 408 -2.93 32.66 24.16
N SER A 409 -3.07 33.35 25.29
CA SER A 409 -3.31 34.79 25.32
C SER A 409 -1.97 35.48 25.55
N SER A 410 -1.53 36.30 24.58
CA SER A 410 -0.30 37.09 24.72
C SER A 410 -0.62 38.39 25.46
N ALA A 411 0.03 38.62 26.60
CA ALA A 411 -0.26 39.76 27.48
C ALA A 411 0.11 41.13 26.87
N SER A 412 0.90 41.17 25.79
CA SER A 412 1.48 42.41 25.25
C SER A 412 0.68 43.08 24.13
N THR A 413 -0.24 42.37 23.45
CA THR A 413 -0.86 42.89 22.21
C THR A 413 -2.36 42.68 22.09
N GLY A 414 -3.04 42.03 23.05
CA GLY A 414 -4.48 41.74 22.96
C GLY A 414 -4.84 40.84 21.77
N SER A 415 -3.85 40.17 21.17
CA SER A 415 -4.01 39.20 20.10
C SER A 415 -4.02 37.79 20.68
N THR A 416 -5.02 37.01 20.29
CA THR A 416 -5.15 35.60 20.71
C THR A 416 -4.36 34.74 19.73
N GLU A 417 -3.45 33.91 20.24
CA GLU A 417 -2.70 32.95 19.44
C GLU A 417 -3.29 31.55 19.64
N LEU A 418 -3.70 30.90 18.55
CA LEU A 418 -4.18 29.53 18.54
C LEU A 418 -3.08 28.61 18.02
N LEU A 419 -2.71 27.61 18.81
CA LEU A 419 -1.85 26.53 18.37
C LEU A 419 -2.73 25.31 18.09
N ALA A 420 -2.63 24.74 16.89
CA ALA A 420 -3.52 23.67 16.44
C ALA A 420 -2.76 22.58 15.68
N LEU A 421 -3.23 21.35 15.82
CA LEU A 421 -2.86 20.26 14.93
C LEU A 421 -3.99 20.04 13.94
N SER A 422 -3.71 20.22 12.65
CA SER A 422 -4.71 20.02 11.60
C SER A 422 -5.07 18.53 11.43
N SER A 423 -6.23 18.26 10.83
CA SER A 423 -6.65 16.91 10.44
C SER A 423 -5.70 16.23 9.44
N LYS A 424 -4.85 17.01 8.76
CA LYS A 424 -3.78 16.52 7.88
C LYS A 424 -2.44 16.29 8.59
N GLY A 425 -2.39 16.54 9.90
CA GLY A 425 -1.20 16.37 10.73
C GLY A 425 -0.22 17.53 10.72
N ARG A 426 -0.64 18.69 10.19
CA ARG A 426 0.17 19.92 10.23
C ARG A 426 0.03 20.64 11.57
N LEU A 427 1.15 20.96 12.21
CA LEU A 427 1.17 21.89 13.35
C LEU A 427 1.13 23.33 12.82
N ILE A 428 0.11 24.08 13.25
CA ILE A 428 -0.14 25.44 12.81
C ILE A 428 -0.33 26.38 14.01
N THR A 429 0.16 27.60 13.87
CA THR A 429 -0.05 28.73 14.78
C THR A 429 -0.89 29.78 14.06
N CYS A 430 -1.93 30.28 14.70
CA CYS A 430 -2.84 31.27 14.11
C CYS A 430 -2.97 32.47 15.04
N SER A 431 -2.52 33.65 14.60
CA SER A 431 -2.74 34.90 15.34
C SER A 431 -4.06 35.53 14.92
N LEU A 432 -4.94 35.77 15.89
CA LEU A 432 -6.25 36.38 15.72
C LEU A 432 -6.27 37.79 16.32
N ASP A 433 -6.41 38.79 15.45
CA ASP A 433 -6.64 40.19 15.84
C ASP A 433 -8.15 40.47 15.86
N LEU A 434 -8.81 40.14 16.96
CA LEU A 434 -10.26 40.31 17.11
C LEU A 434 -10.66 41.71 17.64
N ASN A 435 -9.70 42.50 18.15
CA ASN A 435 -9.91 43.83 18.76
C ASN A 435 -9.93 45.00 17.75
N SER A 436 -10.27 44.77 16.49
CA SER A 436 -10.65 45.89 15.62
C SER A 436 -12.08 46.29 15.97
N GLU A 437 -12.24 47.32 16.83
CA GLU A 437 -13.53 47.97 17.07
C GLU A 437 -14.36 48.01 15.79
N VAL A 438 -15.53 47.40 15.86
CA VAL A 438 -16.54 47.46 14.82
C VAL A 438 -16.91 48.94 14.67
N ARG A 439 -16.28 49.63 13.72
CA ARG A 439 -16.85 50.86 13.17
C ARG A 439 -18.25 50.48 12.71
N VAL A 440 -19.25 50.95 13.48
CA VAL A 440 -20.66 50.95 13.10
C VAL A 440 -20.72 51.24 11.61
N PRO A 441 -21.34 50.39 10.77
CA PRO A 441 -21.34 50.62 9.34
C PRO A 441 -22.03 51.96 9.08
N ALA A 442 -21.23 52.99 8.76
CA ALA A 442 -21.77 54.23 8.23
C ALA A 442 -22.63 53.83 7.03
N LYS A 443 -23.90 54.29 7.03
CA LYS A 443 -24.89 54.00 5.99
C LYS A 443 -24.20 53.87 4.63
N MET A 444 -24.20 52.65 4.11
CA MET A 444 -23.42 52.26 2.96
C MET A 444 -23.86 53.09 1.75
N ALA A 445 -22.99 53.96 1.25
CA ALA A 445 -23.28 54.73 0.04
C ALA A 445 -23.54 53.75 -1.12
N MET A 446 -24.57 53.99 -1.93
CA MET A 446 -25.04 53.05 -2.97
C MET A 446 -23.94 52.64 -3.98
N ALA A 447 -22.93 53.49 -4.19
CA ALA A 447 -21.76 53.16 -5.02
C ALA A 447 -20.92 52.00 -4.44
N ASN A 448 -20.78 51.93 -3.10
CA ASN A 448 -20.02 50.88 -2.43
C ASN A 448 -20.79 49.55 -2.39
N ALA A 449 -22.12 49.59 -2.45
CA ALA A 449 -22.94 48.37 -2.58
C ALA A 449 -22.75 47.72 -3.97
N GLY A 450 -22.73 48.52 -5.04
CA GLY A 450 -22.49 48.03 -6.41
C GLY A 450 -21.11 47.40 -6.59
N GLN A 451 -20.07 48.02 -6.03
CA GLN A 451 -18.70 47.47 -6.06
C GLN A 451 -18.59 46.15 -5.29
N LYS A 452 -19.26 46.05 -4.12
CA LYS A 452 -19.24 44.83 -3.30
C LYS A 452 -20.03 43.68 -3.92
N ILE A 453 -21.12 43.98 -4.61
CA ILE A 453 -21.87 42.98 -5.41
C ILE A 453 -20.97 42.47 -6.55
N LYS A 454 -20.23 43.35 -7.21
CA LYS A 454 -19.30 42.97 -8.27
C LYS A 454 -18.17 42.08 -7.74
N GLU A 455 -17.59 42.42 -6.59
CA GLU A 455 -16.56 41.59 -5.94
C GLU A 455 -17.11 40.21 -5.54
N LEU A 456 -18.29 40.15 -4.91
CA LEU A 456 -18.92 38.87 -4.55
C LEU A 456 -19.25 38.00 -5.77
N LEU A 457 -19.64 38.61 -6.90
CA LEU A 457 -19.90 37.88 -8.14
C LEU A 457 -18.61 37.36 -8.79
N LEU A 458 -17.50 38.09 -8.66
CA LEU A 458 -16.18 37.62 -9.08
C LEU A 458 -15.72 36.45 -8.19
N ASP A 459 -15.85 36.57 -6.86
CA ASP A 459 -15.53 35.50 -5.92
C ASP A 459 -16.35 34.23 -6.17
N ILE A 460 -17.64 34.37 -6.50
CA ILE A 460 -18.50 33.24 -6.90
C ILE A 460 -18.03 32.63 -8.22
N GLY A 461 -17.60 33.45 -9.18
CA GLY A 461 -16.99 33.00 -10.42
C GLY A 461 -15.75 32.14 -10.17
N ASP A 462 -14.82 32.65 -9.36
CA ASP A 462 -13.57 31.96 -9.00
C ASP A 462 -13.84 30.65 -8.25
N VAL A 463 -14.77 30.65 -7.30
CA VAL A 463 -15.18 29.43 -6.59
C VAL A 463 -15.83 28.43 -7.55
N SER A 464 -16.68 28.88 -8.47
CA SER A 464 -17.32 28.03 -9.49
C SER A 464 -16.29 27.38 -10.43
N GLU A 465 -15.28 28.12 -10.87
CA GLU A 465 -14.19 27.57 -11.69
C GLU A 465 -13.38 26.53 -10.92
N ARG A 466 -13.04 26.82 -9.66
CA ARG A 466 -12.35 25.87 -8.77
C ARG A 466 -13.17 24.60 -8.52
N VAL A 467 -14.47 24.73 -8.33
CA VAL A 467 -15.39 23.58 -8.16
C VAL A 467 -15.50 22.77 -9.46
N SER A 468 -15.56 23.42 -10.62
CA SER A 468 -15.55 22.76 -11.93
C SER A 468 -14.26 21.98 -12.17
N PHE A 469 -13.12 22.57 -11.79
CA PHE A 469 -11.83 21.91 -11.85
C PHE A 469 -11.74 20.72 -10.90
N LEU A 470 -12.19 20.87 -9.66
CA LEU A 470 -12.24 19.78 -8.69
C LEU A 470 -13.15 18.65 -9.16
N LYS A 471 -14.30 18.97 -9.76
CA LYS A 471 -15.20 17.98 -10.37
C LYS A 471 -14.49 17.21 -11.48
N LYS A 472 -13.76 17.88 -12.39
CA LYS A 472 -12.97 17.22 -13.43
C LYS A 472 -11.90 16.30 -12.83
N ALA A 473 -11.20 16.72 -11.78
CA ALA A 473 -10.20 15.91 -11.10
C ALA A 473 -10.81 14.67 -10.42
N VAL A 474 -11.97 14.82 -9.78
CA VAL A 474 -12.73 13.70 -9.19
C VAL A 474 -13.20 12.74 -10.28
N ASP A 475 -13.75 13.25 -11.38
CA ASP A 475 -14.20 12.43 -12.51
C ASP A 475 -13.03 11.65 -13.15
N GLN A 476 -11.84 12.27 -13.25
CA GLN A 476 -10.62 11.59 -13.71
C GLN A 476 -10.19 10.46 -12.75
N ARG A 477 -10.21 10.71 -11.44
CA ARG A 477 -9.87 9.68 -10.43
C ARG A 477 -10.89 8.55 -10.40
N ASN A 478 -12.18 8.87 -10.52
CA ASN A 478 -13.24 7.85 -10.62
C ASN A 478 -13.05 6.96 -11.84
N LYS A 479 -12.70 7.53 -13.01
CA LYS A 479 -12.35 6.74 -14.20
C LYS A 479 -11.16 5.83 -13.97
N ALA A 480 -10.09 6.33 -13.35
CA ALA A 480 -8.92 5.53 -13.03
C ALA A 480 -9.25 4.36 -12.08
N ILE A 481 -10.08 4.59 -11.04
CA ILE A 481 -10.55 3.54 -10.13
C ILE A 481 -11.37 2.48 -10.86
N THR A 482 -12.27 2.89 -11.77
CA THR A 482 -13.04 1.94 -12.59
C THR A 482 -12.13 1.06 -13.44
N SER A 483 -11.14 1.65 -14.13
CA SER A 483 -10.18 0.91 -14.95
C SER A 483 -9.30 -0.04 -14.11
N LEU A 484 -8.90 0.37 -12.90
CA LEU A 484 -8.15 -0.49 -11.98
C LEU A 484 -8.99 -1.66 -11.48
N ASN A 485 -10.27 -1.43 -11.18
CA ASN A 485 -11.19 -2.49 -10.77
C ASN A 485 -11.42 -3.50 -11.89
N GLU A 486 -11.59 -3.04 -13.13
CA GLU A 486 -11.65 -3.92 -14.31
C GLU A 486 -10.36 -4.74 -14.47
N ALA A 487 -9.19 -4.10 -14.33
CA ALA A 487 -7.92 -4.77 -14.45
C ALA A 487 -7.69 -5.82 -13.35
N MET A 488 -8.14 -5.55 -12.12
CA MET A 488 -8.12 -6.51 -11.02
C MET A 488 -9.00 -7.73 -11.32
N ASN A 489 -10.22 -7.50 -11.83
CA ASN A 489 -11.12 -8.60 -12.19
C ASN A 489 -10.55 -9.48 -13.30
N VAL A 490 -9.93 -8.88 -14.32
CA VAL A 490 -9.20 -9.60 -15.38
C VAL A 490 -8.05 -10.43 -14.79
N SER A 491 -7.28 -9.85 -13.86
CA SER A 491 -6.16 -10.52 -13.21
C SER A 491 -6.62 -11.73 -12.39
N CYS A 492 -7.68 -11.57 -11.59
CA CYS A 492 -8.30 -12.66 -10.84
C CYS A 492 -8.80 -13.76 -11.77
N ALA A 493 -9.48 -13.41 -12.86
CA ALA A 493 -10.02 -14.39 -13.81
C ALA A 493 -8.90 -15.21 -14.48
N LEU A 494 -7.77 -14.58 -14.83
CA LEU A 494 -6.62 -15.24 -15.42
C LEU A 494 -5.88 -16.15 -14.43
N LEU A 495 -5.69 -15.73 -13.18
CA LEU A 495 -4.94 -16.49 -12.18
C LEU A 495 -5.74 -17.64 -11.54
N SER A 496 -7.08 -17.54 -11.49
CA SER A 496 -7.95 -18.57 -10.89
C SER A 496 -8.14 -19.82 -11.76
N SER A 497 -7.81 -19.74 -13.05
CA SER A 497 -8.07 -20.79 -14.03
C SER A 497 -6.92 -21.81 -14.09
N GLN A 498 -6.84 -22.72 -13.10
CA GLN A 498 -5.81 -23.78 -13.10
C GLN A 498 -6.16 -24.96 -14.03
N GLU A 499 -7.44 -25.31 -14.21
CA GLU A 499 -7.89 -26.38 -15.12
C GLU A 499 -9.22 -25.98 -15.78
N GLY A 500 -9.17 -25.43 -17.00
CA GLY A 500 -10.34 -24.96 -17.76
C GLY A 500 -9.98 -24.03 -18.92
N VAL A 501 -10.96 -23.68 -19.78
CA VAL A 501 -10.78 -22.69 -20.84
C VAL A 501 -10.48 -21.34 -20.20
N ARG A 502 -9.27 -20.81 -20.41
CA ARG A 502 -8.88 -19.52 -19.84
C ARG A 502 -9.74 -18.41 -20.44
N PRO A 503 -10.26 -17.48 -19.63
CA PRO A 503 -11.15 -16.42 -20.08
C PRO A 503 -10.47 -15.44 -21.04
N ILE A 504 -9.14 -15.29 -20.94
CA ILE A 504 -8.32 -14.65 -21.97
C ILE A 504 -7.22 -15.64 -22.32
N SER A 505 -7.07 -15.92 -23.61
CA SER A 505 -6.09 -16.89 -24.10
C SER A 505 -5.26 -16.30 -25.24
N CYS A 506 -4.01 -16.75 -25.35
CA CYS A 506 -3.17 -16.43 -26.50
C CYS A 506 -2.72 -17.72 -27.16
N THR A 507 -3.12 -17.92 -28.42
CA THR A 507 -2.70 -19.06 -29.23
C THR A 507 -1.62 -18.61 -30.20
N ILE A 508 -0.53 -19.38 -30.30
CA ILE A 508 0.58 -19.10 -31.21
C ILE A 508 0.52 -20.12 -32.35
N ALA A 509 0.40 -19.67 -33.59
CA ALA A 509 0.47 -20.51 -34.79
C ALA A 509 1.73 -20.15 -35.59
N ILE A 510 2.38 -21.16 -36.18
CA ILE A 510 3.61 -20.99 -36.96
C ILE A 510 3.28 -21.26 -38.43
N SER A 511 3.74 -20.37 -39.32
CA SER A 511 3.54 -20.52 -40.76
C SER A 511 4.75 -20.04 -41.54
N TRP A 512 4.93 -20.60 -42.74
CA TRP A 512 5.94 -20.11 -43.69
C TRP A 512 5.35 -19.02 -44.55
N SER A 513 6.05 -17.89 -44.66
CA SER A 513 5.71 -16.82 -45.59
C SER A 513 6.90 -16.49 -46.48
N ARG A 514 6.65 -15.93 -47.66
CA ARG A 514 7.69 -15.45 -48.55
C ARG A 514 7.72 -13.91 -48.51
N LEU A 515 8.69 -13.35 -47.80
CA LEU A 515 8.91 -11.91 -47.70
C LEU A 515 10.16 -11.57 -48.52
N GLU A 516 10.06 -10.62 -49.46
CA GLU A 516 11.21 -10.16 -50.28
C GLU A 516 12.00 -11.30 -50.97
N LEU A 517 11.30 -12.32 -51.50
CA LEU A 517 11.88 -13.52 -52.14
C LEU A 517 12.64 -14.47 -51.20
N ARG A 518 12.65 -14.22 -49.88
CA ARG A 518 13.17 -15.13 -48.86
C ARG A 518 12.03 -15.79 -48.11
N ASP A 519 12.16 -17.09 -47.87
CA ASP A 519 11.18 -17.82 -47.06
C ASP A 519 11.51 -17.56 -45.58
N VAL A 520 10.58 -16.97 -44.84
CA VAL A 520 10.72 -16.58 -43.44
C VAL A 520 9.63 -17.26 -42.61
N LEU A 521 10.03 -17.78 -41.45
CA LEU A 521 9.11 -18.37 -40.50
C LEU A 521 8.38 -17.26 -39.74
N MET A 522 7.05 -17.27 -39.78
CA MET A 522 6.21 -16.28 -39.10
C MET A 522 5.48 -16.94 -37.93
N ALA A 523 5.45 -16.25 -36.79
CA ALA A 523 4.62 -16.60 -35.66
C ALA A 523 3.44 -15.65 -35.55
N THR A 524 2.22 -16.18 -35.63
CA THR A 524 0.98 -15.44 -35.45
C THR A 524 0.45 -15.72 -34.05
N CYS A 525 0.44 -14.69 -33.21
CA CYS A 525 -0.10 -14.71 -31.85
C CYS A 525 -1.53 -14.14 -31.89
N THR A 526 -2.52 -14.98 -31.66
CA THR A 526 -3.93 -14.59 -31.58
C THR A 526 -4.33 -14.46 -30.12
N LEU A 527 -4.58 -13.23 -29.66
CA LEU A 527 -5.11 -12.92 -28.34
C LEU A 527 -6.64 -12.89 -28.41
N GLU A 528 -7.31 -13.78 -27.69
CA GLU A 528 -8.76 -13.88 -27.61
C GLU A 528 -9.25 -13.50 -26.20
N ASN A 529 -10.22 -12.59 -26.12
CA ASN A 529 -10.87 -12.22 -24.87
C ASN A 529 -12.28 -12.82 -24.81
N SER A 530 -12.41 -13.96 -24.15
CA SER A 530 -13.69 -14.62 -23.86
C SER A 530 -14.28 -14.21 -22.50
N SER A 531 -13.67 -13.23 -21.81
CA SER A 531 -14.13 -12.73 -20.51
C SER A 531 -15.27 -11.71 -20.64
N SER A 532 -15.95 -11.40 -19.54
CA SER A 532 -16.97 -10.34 -19.48
C SER A 532 -16.39 -8.92 -19.39
N PHE A 533 -15.06 -8.78 -19.31
CA PHE A 533 -14.37 -7.49 -19.12
C PHE A 533 -13.66 -7.07 -20.41
N SER A 534 -13.53 -5.76 -20.64
CA SER A 534 -12.73 -5.22 -21.74
C SER A 534 -11.28 -5.00 -21.32
N LEU A 535 -10.36 -5.27 -22.25
CA LEU A 535 -8.96 -4.83 -22.13
C LEU A 535 -8.85 -3.45 -22.76
N ASP A 536 -9.00 -2.40 -21.96
CA ASP A 536 -8.90 -1.00 -22.40
C ASP A 536 -7.48 -0.43 -22.20
N GLN A 537 -7.36 0.89 -22.10
CA GLN A 537 -6.10 1.63 -21.96
C GLN A 537 -5.27 1.12 -20.77
N GLY A 538 -3.95 1.00 -20.98
CA GLY A 538 -2.99 0.48 -20.02
C GLY A 538 -2.58 -0.98 -20.27
N TRP A 539 -3.34 -1.76 -21.04
CA TRP A 539 -3.00 -3.14 -21.41
C TRP A 539 -2.07 -3.23 -22.62
N THR A 540 -0.98 -3.98 -22.47
CA THR A 540 0.01 -4.26 -23.52
C THR A 540 0.25 -5.77 -23.61
N LEU A 541 0.18 -6.32 -24.82
CA LEU A 541 0.62 -7.68 -25.12
C LEU A 541 2.13 -7.67 -25.34
N CYS A 542 2.85 -8.43 -24.54
CA CYS A 542 4.28 -8.59 -24.66
C CYS A 542 4.59 -10.01 -25.12
N ILE A 543 5.42 -10.13 -26.16
CA ILE A 543 5.82 -11.40 -26.74
C ILE A 543 7.34 -11.45 -26.69
N GLN A 544 7.87 -12.33 -25.85
CA GLN A 544 9.30 -12.58 -25.77
C GLN A 544 9.66 -13.82 -26.58
N VAL A 545 10.67 -13.69 -27.42
CA VAL A 545 11.23 -14.73 -28.26
C VAL A 545 12.65 -15.01 -27.77
N LEU A 546 12.85 -16.22 -27.26
CA LEU A 546 14.11 -16.73 -26.75
C LEU A 546 14.68 -17.74 -27.75
N THR A 547 15.82 -17.43 -28.34
CA THR A 547 16.57 -18.39 -29.16
C THR A 547 17.53 -19.14 -28.25
N SER A 548 17.49 -20.47 -28.28
CA SER A 548 18.44 -21.28 -27.51
C SER A 548 19.67 -21.55 -28.38
N SER A 549 20.79 -20.86 -28.11
CA SER A 549 22.09 -21.32 -28.65
C SER A 549 22.41 -22.64 -27.97
N SER A 550 22.36 -23.73 -28.74
CA SER A 550 22.82 -25.10 -28.46
C SER A 550 22.63 -25.67 -27.04
N ALA A 551 22.14 -26.91 -26.93
CA ALA A 551 22.03 -27.63 -25.65
C ALA A 551 23.36 -27.92 -24.91
N LEU A 552 24.47 -27.30 -25.33
CA LEU A 552 25.83 -27.51 -24.82
C LEU A 552 26.46 -26.25 -24.19
N ASP A 553 25.87 -25.06 -24.35
CA ASP A 553 26.36 -23.83 -23.74
C ASP A 553 25.58 -23.57 -22.42
N LEU A 554 26.14 -24.01 -21.29
CA LEU A 554 25.56 -23.76 -19.96
C LEU A 554 25.60 -22.27 -19.53
N ASP A 555 26.44 -21.44 -20.17
CA ASP A 555 26.67 -20.02 -19.82
C ASP A 555 26.50 -19.04 -21.01
N GLY A 556 26.05 -19.52 -22.18
CA GLY A 556 25.83 -18.65 -23.35
C GLY A 556 24.51 -17.90 -23.28
N ALA A 557 24.54 -16.58 -23.13
CA ALA A 557 23.34 -15.74 -23.16
C ALA A 557 22.65 -15.85 -24.54
N GLY A 558 21.60 -16.68 -24.64
CA GLY A 558 20.77 -16.78 -25.84
C GLY A 558 20.19 -15.42 -26.22
N SER A 559 20.01 -15.16 -27.52
CA SER A 559 19.45 -13.88 -27.96
C SER A 559 17.95 -13.82 -27.59
N THR A 560 17.59 -12.76 -26.88
CA THR A 560 16.23 -12.53 -26.37
C THR A 560 15.65 -11.27 -27.01
N PHE A 561 14.53 -11.40 -27.71
CA PHE A 561 13.82 -10.27 -28.31
C PHE A 561 12.45 -10.13 -27.65
N THR A 562 12.04 -8.91 -27.30
CA THR A 562 10.71 -8.67 -26.70
C THR A 562 9.95 -7.68 -27.57
N TYR A 563 8.79 -8.09 -28.08
CA TYR A 563 7.85 -7.24 -28.81
C TYR A 563 6.76 -6.76 -27.85
N THR A 564 6.49 -5.46 -27.84
CA THR A 564 5.45 -4.85 -27.02
C THR A 564 4.38 -4.23 -27.92
N ILE A 565 3.16 -4.75 -27.85
CA ILE A 565 2.03 -4.30 -28.68
C ILE A 565 0.91 -3.77 -27.78
N PRO A 566 0.53 -2.49 -27.84
CA PRO A 566 -0.60 -1.97 -27.07
C PRO A 566 -1.90 -2.63 -27.55
N VAL A 567 -2.79 -2.98 -26.61
CA VAL A 567 -4.06 -3.67 -26.90
C VAL A 567 -5.17 -2.67 -27.28
N ASP A 568 -5.02 -1.41 -26.89
CA ASP A 568 -5.91 -0.25 -27.11
C ASP A 568 -7.35 -0.46 -26.59
N ARG A 569 -8.15 -1.31 -27.26
CA ARG A 569 -9.48 -1.77 -26.81
C ARG A 569 -9.78 -3.16 -27.36
N LEU A 570 -9.87 -4.16 -26.48
CA LEU A 570 -10.34 -5.51 -26.82
C LEU A 570 -11.56 -5.88 -25.96
N GLY A 571 -12.74 -5.81 -26.57
CA GLY A 571 -14.00 -6.12 -25.89
C GLY A 571 -14.23 -7.62 -25.67
N PRO A 572 -15.25 -7.98 -24.87
CA PRO A 572 -15.72 -9.36 -24.72
C PRO A 572 -16.02 -10.03 -26.07
N GLY A 573 -15.55 -11.27 -26.25
CA GLY A 573 -15.68 -12.06 -27.48
C GLY A 573 -14.80 -11.60 -28.65
N SER A 574 -13.93 -10.60 -28.45
CA SER A 574 -13.06 -10.07 -29.52
C SER A 574 -11.71 -10.77 -29.56
N ARG A 575 -11.09 -10.81 -30.75
CA ARG A 575 -9.74 -11.35 -30.96
C ARG A 575 -8.83 -10.33 -31.65
N ARG A 576 -7.54 -10.36 -31.33
CA ARG A 576 -6.48 -9.54 -31.96
C ARG A 576 -5.33 -10.43 -32.38
N GLU A 577 -4.90 -10.31 -33.62
CA GLU A 577 -3.82 -11.11 -34.20
C GLU A 577 -2.57 -10.25 -34.39
N VAL A 578 -1.41 -10.77 -33.98
CA VAL A 578 -0.10 -10.15 -34.18
C VAL A 578 0.82 -11.16 -34.85
N THR A 579 1.30 -10.84 -36.04
CA THR A 579 2.22 -11.69 -36.80
C THR A 579 3.63 -11.11 -36.72
N LEU A 580 4.57 -11.93 -36.26
CA LEU A 580 5.97 -11.57 -36.03
C LEU A 580 6.88 -12.48 -36.86
N PRO A 581 7.89 -11.94 -37.55
CA PRO A 581 8.91 -12.77 -38.18
C PRO A 581 9.79 -13.40 -37.10
N LEU A 582 9.86 -14.73 -37.07
CA LEU A 582 10.95 -15.46 -36.45
C LEU A 582 12.10 -15.40 -37.45
N GLY A 583 12.79 -14.25 -37.46
CA GLY A 583 13.88 -13.99 -38.38
C GLY A 583 15.16 -14.75 -37.99
N PRO A 584 16.05 -15.04 -38.95
CA PRO A 584 17.40 -15.49 -38.62
C PRO A 584 18.14 -14.41 -37.84
N SER A 585 19.07 -14.79 -36.96
CA SER A 585 19.98 -13.84 -36.32
C SER A 585 20.82 -13.10 -37.37
N GLU A 586 21.62 -12.10 -36.99
CA GLU A 586 22.51 -11.36 -37.93
C GLU A 586 23.39 -12.30 -38.81
N SER A 587 23.54 -13.58 -38.41
CA SER A 587 24.19 -14.66 -39.15
C SER A 587 23.43 -15.23 -40.35
N GLY A 588 22.14 -14.92 -40.54
CA GLY A 588 21.30 -15.51 -41.58
C GLY A 588 20.80 -16.94 -41.28
N MET A 589 21.13 -17.52 -40.11
CA MET A 589 20.60 -18.80 -39.64
C MET A 589 19.53 -18.66 -38.54
N LEU A 590 18.54 -19.56 -38.57
CA LEU A 590 17.51 -19.72 -37.55
C LEU A 590 17.99 -20.67 -36.44
N ASP A 591 18.19 -20.15 -35.24
CA ASP A 591 18.64 -20.91 -34.09
C ASP A 591 17.48 -21.62 -33.39
N LEU A 592 17.21 -22.85 -33.84
CA LEU A 592 16.20 -23.74 -33.26
C LEU A 592 16.77 -24.56 -32.10
N PRO A 593 16.02 -24.80 -31.00
CA PRO A 593 14.62 -24.43 -30.80
C PRO A 593 14.42 -22.97 -30.33
N VAL A 594 13.29 -22.38 -30.74
CA VAL A 594 12.88 -21.02 -30.35
C VAL A 594 11.73 -21.10 -29.35
N THR A 595 11.86 -20.50 -28.18
CA THR A 595 10.80 -20.45 -27.17
C THR A 595 10.14 -19.08 -27.18
N MET A 596 8.83 -19.06 -27.43
CA MET A 596 8.00 -17.85 -27.37
C MET A 596 7.18 -17.85 -26.07
N SER A 597 7.23 -16.75 -25.33
CA SER A 597 6.39 -16.53 -24.15
C SER A 597 5.59 -15.24 -24.30
N CYS A 598 4.28 -15.35 -24.14
CA CYS A 598 3.35 -14.23 -24.22
C CYS A 598 2.82 -13.89 -22.82
N TRP A 599 2.81 -12.61 -22.48
CA TRP A 599 2.19 -12.09 -21.27
C TRP A 599 1.42 -10.80 -21.54
N LEU A 600 0.43 -10.51 -20.70
CA LEU A 600 -0.22 -9.21 -20.63
C LEU A 600 0.45 -8.36 -19.56
N PHE A 601 0.77 -7.14 -19.91
CA PHE A 601 1.28 -6.13 -19.01
C PHE A 601 0.24 -5.03 -18.82
N TYR A 602 -0.07 -4.68 -17.58
CA TYR A 602 -0.91 -3.53 -17.25
C TYR A 602 -0.06 -2.40 -16.65
N SER A 603 0.01 -1.27 -17.36
CA SER A 603 0.75 -0.07 -16.95
C SER A 603 -0.08 0.78 -15.99
N LEU A 604 0.33 0.85 -14.72
CA LEU A 604 -0.33 1.72 -13.74
C LEU A 604 -0.07 3.20 -14.05
N ARG A 605 1.11 3.53 -14.59
CA ARG A 605 1.50 4.89 -14.95
C ARG A 605 0.59 5.50 -16.02
N GLU A 606 0.15 4.73 -17.01
CA GLU A 606 -0.71 5.26 -18.08
C GLU A 606 -2.12 5.61 -17.57
N VAL A 607 -2.62 4.89 -16.56
CA VAL A 607 -3.97 5.06 -16.04
C VAL A 607 -4.02 6.01 -14.85
N VAL A 608 -3.00 5.95 -13.98
CA VAL A 608 -2.92 6.72 -12.73
C VAL A 608 -2.05 7.96 -12.89
N GLY A 609 -1.02 7.94 -13.75
CA GLY A 609 -0.11 9.08 -13.96
C GLY A 609 -0.82 10.33 -14.49
N GLY A 610 -1.86 10.17 -15.31
CA GLY A 610 -2.73 11.28 -15.72
C GLY A 610 -3.65 11.82 -14.61
N ALA A 611 -3.92 11.03 -13.56
CA ALA A 611 -4.77 11.40 -12.42
C ALA A 611 -3.98 11.93 -11.21
N LEU A 612 -2.66 11.68 -11.18
CA LEU A 612 -1.72 12.14 -10.14
C LEU A 612 -0.83 13.31 -10.57
N ALA A 613 -0.79 13.66 -11.86
CA ALA A 613 -0.04 14.82 -12.32
C ALA A 613 -0.53 16.10 -11.60
N PRO A 614 0.38 16.91 -11.00
CA PRO A 614 0.02 18.15 -10.36
C PRO A 614 -0.64 19.05 -11.39
N SER A 615 -1.83 19.53 -11.05
CA SER A 615 -2.67 20.29 -11.95
C SER A 615 -2.24 21.76 -11.98
N ASP A 616 -0.98 22.01 -12.30
CA ASP A 616 -0.40 23.35 -12.45
C ASP A 616 -0.11 23.60 -13.95
N PRO A 617 -0.70 24.62 -14.59
CA PRO A 617 -0.58 24.83 -16.04
C PRO A 617 0.79 25.35 -16.52
N LEU A 618 1.84 25.33 -15.68
CA LEU A 618 3.12 25.97 -15.98
C LEU A 618 4.34 25.04 -16.13
N GLU A 619 4.21 23.73 -15.91
CA GLU A 619 5.32 22.80 -16.19
C GLU A 619 4.96 21.83 -17.31
N VAL A 620 5.50 22.10 -18.50
CA VAL A 620 5.53 21.13 -19.61
C VAL A 620 6.77 20.26 -19.42
N PRO A 621 6.66 18.95 -19.14
CA PRO A 621 7.83 18.11 -19.06
C PRO A 621 8.31 17.78 -20.48
N TYR A 622 9.55 18.14 -20.77
CA TYR A 622 10.24 17.76 -22.00
C TYR A 622 10.32 16.23 -22.12
N LEU A 623 9.80 15.71 -23.23
CA LEU A 623 9.76 14.28 -23.54
C LEU A 623 11.11 13.87 -24.17
N GLU A 624 12.09 13.50 -23.34
CA GLU A 624 13.30 12.84 -23.80
C GLU A 624 12.98 11.40 -24.25
N LYS A 625 13.23 11.14 -25.54
CA LYS A 625 13.21 9.80 -26.14
C LYS A 625 14.40 9.00 -25.61
N LEU A 626 14.17 8.02 -24.74
CA LEU A 626 15.10 6.91 -24.50
C LEU A 626 14.42 5.57 -24.86
N PRO A 627 15.17 4.59 -25.38
CA PRO A 627 14.61 3.35 -25.93
C PRO A 627 14.13 2.40 -24.83
N LEU A 628 13.01 1.74 -25.12
CA LEU A 628 12.30 0.76 -24.30
C LEU A 628 13.16 -0.49 -24.03
N ASN A 629 13.78 -0.55 -22.86
CA ASN A 629 14.11 -1.81 -22.19
C ASN A 629 13.02 -2.07 -21.14
N LEU A 630 12.62 -3.34 -20.98
CA LEU A 630 11.57 -3.88 -20.08
C LEU A 630 11.08 -2.91 -18.98
N PRO A 631 9.75 -2.71 -18.80
CA PRO A 631 9.21 -1.77 -17.82
C PRO A 631 9.52 -2.21 -16.38
N LYS A 632 10.73 -1.93 -15.90
CA LYS A 632 11.04 -1.85 -14.49
C LYS A 632 10.34 -0.59 -13.98
N GLN A 633 9.15 -0.75 -13.39
CA GLN A 633 8.88 -0.43 -11.98
C GLN A 633 7.41 -0.14 -11.62
N GLU A 634 6.44 -0.06 -12.53
CA GLU A 634 5.04 0.29 -12.13
C GLU A 634 3.96 -0.42 -12.98
N GLY A 635 3.84 -1.74 -12.85
CA GLY A 635 2.77 -2.49 -13.54
C GLY A 635 2.67 -3.97 -13.18
N VAL A 636 1.61 -4.63 -13.68
CA VAL A 636 1.30 -6.05 -13.41
C VAL A 636 1.55 -6.89 -14.66
N CYS A 637 2.29 -7.99 -14.53
CA CYS A 637 2.52 -8.96 -15.61
C CYS A 637 1.69 -10.24 -15.38
N LEU A 638 0.89 -10.64 -16.37
CA LEU A 638 0.06 -11.84 -16.34
C LEU A 638 0.47 -12.81 -17.45
N PRO A 639 0.96 -14.02 -17.13
CA PRO A 639 1.41 -14.97 -18.13
C PRO A 639 0.22 -15.57 -18.90
N LEU A 640 0.28 -15.56 -20.23
CA LEU A 640 -0.76 -16.12 -21.09
C LEU A 640 -0.40 -17.51 -21.62
N CYS A 641 0.72 -17.62 -22.32
CA CYS A 641 1.17 -18.88 -22.92
C CYS A 641 2.68 -18.92 -23.11
N LYS A 642 3.21 -20.14 -23.23
CA LYS A 642 4.60 -20.42 -23.58
C LYS A 642 4.60 -21.54 -24.62
N ARG A 643 5.16 -21.31 -25.81
CA ARG A 643 5.26 -22.28 -26.89
C ARG A 643 6.70 -22.40 -27.36
N THR A 644 7.17 -23.63 -27.54
CA THR A 644 8.51 -23.88 -28.10
C THR A 644 8.38 -24.41 -29.52
N VAL A 645 9.08 -23.77 -30.45
CA VAL A 645 9.15 -24.12 -31.86
C VAL A 645 10.44 -24.88 -32.13
N ASP A 646 10.32 -26.06 -32.73
CA ASP A 646 11.45 -26.95 -33.00
C ASP A 646 11.57 -27.31 -34.49
N MET A 647 12.62 -28.09 -34.82
CA MET A 647 12.92 -28.45 -36.20
C MET A 647 11.77 -29.18 -36.90
N LEU A 648 11.05 -30.08 -36.21
CA LEU A 648 9.97 -30.86 -36.83
C LEU A 648 8.76 -29.99 -37.22
N GLN A 649 8.45 -28.95 -36.43
CA GLN A 649 7.42 -27.96 -36.78
C GLN A 649 7.84 -27.08 -37.97
N CYS A 650 9.14 -26.85 -38.15
CA CYS A 650 9.67 -26.02 -39.23
C CYS A 650 9.85 -26.75 -40.56
N LEU A 651 9.83 -28.08 -40.60
CA LEU A 651 10.02 -28.84 -41.85
C LEU A 651 8.93 -28.52 -42.88
N ARG A 652 9.36 -28.26 -44.12
CA ARG A 652 8.49 -28.02 -45.27
C ARG A 652 8.36 -29.28 -46.13
N PHE A 653 7.16 -29.55 -46.61
CA PHE A 653 6.88 -30.71 -47.44
C PHE A 653 6.30 -30.23 -48.79
N PRO A 654 7.14 -30.10 -49.85
CA PRO A 654 6.76 -29.44 -51.12
C PRO A 654 5.73 -30.20 -51.99
N GLY A 655 4.89 -31.06 -51.42
CA GLY A 655 3.78 -31.75 -52.09
C GLY A 655 2.38 -31.26 -51.73
N VAL A 656 2.26 -30.23 -50.87
CA VAL A 656 0.99 -29.88 -50.19
C VAL A 656 0.33 -28.59 -50.71
N ALA A 657 0.95 -27.86 -51.64
CA ALA A 657 0.35 -26.67 -52.27
C ALA A 657 0.66 -26.58 -53.77
N SER A 658 -0.32 -26.15 -54.57
CA SER A 658 -0.22 -25.95 -56.04
C SER A 658 0.93 -25.01 -56.44
N PRO A 659 1.59 -25.22 -57.59
CA PRO A 659 2.83 -24.53 -57.93
C PRO A 659 2.61 -23.11 -58.46
N PRO A 660 3.54 -22.18 -58.20
CA PRO A 660 3.94 -21.21 -59.21
C PRO A 660 5.37 -21.49 -59.69
N ALA A 661 5.55 -21.25 -60.99
CA ALA A 661 6.73 -21.46 -61.83
C ALA A 661 8.10 -21.50 -61.15
N GLN A 662 8.85 -22.55 -61.46
CA GLN A 662 10.30 -22.65 -61.20
C GLN A 662 11.04 -21.46 -61.82
N ALA A 663 11.81 -20.75 -60.99
CA ALA A 663 12.91 -19.89 -61.43
C ALA A 663 14.21 -20.36 -60.73
N PRO A 664 15.39 -20.15 -61.33
CA PRO A 664 16.64 -20.79 -60.89
C PRO A 664 17.04 -20.35 -59.48
N CYS A 665 17.48 -21.31 -58.65
CA CYS A 665 18.03 -21.03 -57.32
C CYS A 665 19.25 -20.10 -57.42
N ALA A 666 19.17 -18.95 -56.74
CA ALA A 666 20.30 -18.07 -56.47
C ALA A 666 21.19 -18.70 -55.37
N PRO A 667 22.50 -18.38 -55.32
CA PRO A 667 23.47 -19.08 -54.48
C PRO A 667 23.19 -18.85 -52.99
N GLY A 668 23.20 -19.94 -52.21
CA GLY A 668 22.97 -19.93 -50.77
C GLY A 668 24.03 -19.13 -49.99
N PRO A 669 23.74 -18.75 -48.73
CA PRO A 669 24.68 -18.02 -47.88
C PRO A 669 25.89 -18.89 -47.49
N ALA A 670 26.94 -18.21 -47.02
CA ALA A 670 28.29 -18.75 -46.81
C ALA A 670 28.34 -20.04 -45.99
N CYS A 671 29.22 -20.96 -46.42
CA CYS A 671 29.44 -22.27 -45.84
C CYS A 671 29.72 -22.25 -44.33
N GLU A 672 29.21 -23.29 -43.66
CA GLU A 672 29.53 -23.62 -42.27
C GLU A 672 31.07 -23.74 -42.10
N PRO A 673 31.66 -23.30 -40.98
CA PRO A 673 33.11 -23.42 -40.74
C PRO A 673 33.58 -24.89 -40.82
N VAL A 674 32.73 -25.83 -40.43
CA VAL A 674 32.96 -27.28 -40.56
C VAL A 674 32.92 -27.73 -42.02
N GLU A 675 32.03 -27.17 -42.83
CA GLU A 675 31.93 -27.46 -44.27
C GLU A 675 33.11 -26.85 -45.04
N THR A 676 33.63 -25.71 -44.58
CA THR A 676 34.85 -25.06 -45.06
C THR A 676 36.10 -25.86 -44.66
N PHE A 677 36.12 -26.41 -43.44
CA PHE A 677 37.15 -27.33 -42.94
C PHE A 677 37.17 -28.66 -43.71
N LEU A 678 35.99 -29.25 -43.97
CA LEU A 678 35.89 -30.47 -44.78
C LEU A 678 36.26 -30.25 -46.25
N LYS A 679 36.00 -29.05 -46.80
CA LYS A 679 36.44 -28.65 -48.15
C LYS A 679 37.95 -28.43 -48.24
N THR A 680 38.58 -27.91 -47.19
CA THR A 680 40.04 -27.68 -47.15
C THR A 680 40.85 -28.97 -46.92
N CYS A 681 40.24 -30.00 -46.34
CA CYS A 681 40.84 -31.33 -46.20
C CYS A 681 40.89 -32.16 -47.51
N GLN A 682 40.35 -31.66 -48.63
CA GLN A 682 40.42 -32.35 -49.92
C GLN A 682 41.73 -32.00 -50.63
N ALA A 683 42.58 -33.01 -50.86
CA ALA A 683 43.85 -32.85 -51.57
C ALA A 683 43.62 -32.32 -53.01
N PRO A 684 44.45 -31.38 -53.49
CA PRO A 684 44.27 -30.77 -54.82
C PRO A 684 44.71 -31.75 -55.91
N GLY A 685 43.77 -32.48 -56.52
CA GLY A 685 44.13 -33.40 -57.61
C GLY A 685 43.02 -34.11 -58.40
N SER A 686 41.73 -33.88 -58.12
CA SER A 686 40.64 -34.56 -58.86
C SER A 686 39.75 -33.56 -59.61
N GLU A 687 39.60 -33.80 -60.93
CA GLU A 687 38.83 -32.99 -61.88
C GLU A 687 37.38 -32.67 -61.46
N PRO A 688 36.81 -31.54 -61.94
CA PRO A 688 35.53 -31.02 -61.46
C PRO A 688 34.36 -31.76 -62.13
N THR A 689 33.89 -32.84 -61.51
CA THR A 689 32.50 -33.29 -61.69
C THR A 689 31.68 -32.76 -60.51
N GLY A 690 30.61 -32.01 -60.81
CA GLY A 690 29.93 -31.09 -59.89
C GLY A 690 29.73 -31.57 -58.44
N ALA A 691 29.82 -30.62 -57.50
CA ALA A 691 29.82 -30.82 -56.05
C ALA A 691 28.68 -31.70 -55.48
N ALA A 692 27.57 -31.84 -56.20
CA ALA A 692 26.45 -32.74 -55.84
C ALA A 692 26.76 -34.23 -56.07
N SER A 693 27.51 -34.58 -57.11
CA SER A 693 27.85 -35.98 -57.48
C SER A 693 28.98 -36.55 -56.62
N LEU A 694 29.93 -35.71 -56.20
CA LEU A 694 31.04 -36.10 -55.31
C LEU A 694 30.60 -36.23 -53.84
N ARG A 695 29.64 -35.42 -53.36
CA ARG A 695 29.05 -35.56 -52.01
C ARG A 695 28.38 -36.91 -51.79
N ALA A 696 27.62 -37.38 -52.77
CA ALA A 696 26.91 -38.67 -52.72
C ALA A 696 27.86 -39.89 -52.69
N LYS A 697 29.12 -39.73 -53.11
CA LYS A 697 30.08 -40.84 -53.28
C LYS A 697 31.01 -41.06 -52.08
N TYR A 698 31.22 -40.07 -51.21
CA TYR A 698 32.26 -40.11 -50.18
C TYR A 698 31.80 -39.76 -48.75
N LEU A 699 30.61 -39.22 -48.53
CA LEU A 699 30.06 -38.95 -47.20
C LEU A 699 28.64 -39.52 -47.11
N PRO A 700 28.40 -40.65 -46.41
CA PRO A 700 27.03 -41.11 -46.17
C PRO A 700 26.23 -40.04 -45.42
N PRO A 701 24.91 -39.94 -45.66
CA PRO A 701 24.05 -39.03 -44.89
C PRO A 701 24.25 -39.30 -43.40
N SER A 702 24.24 -38.25 -42.60
CA SER A 702 24.30 -38.39 -41.16
C SER A 702 22.99 -38.99 -40.68
N THR A 703 23.06 -40.22 -40.19
CA THR A 703 21.93 -40.96 -39.66
C THR A 703 21.96 -40.96 -38.13
N ALA A 704 20.81 -40.74 -37.51
CA ALA A 704 20.59 -41.03 -36.09
C ALA A 704 19.31 -41.86 -35.94
N SER A 705 19.28 -42.75 -34.95
CA SER A 705 18.16 -43.67 -34.72
C SER A 705 17.77 -43.68 -33.25
N ILE A 706 16.47 -43.80 -32.98
CA ILE A 706 15.91 -43.95 -31.63
C ILE A 706 14.95 -45.13 -31.64
N ARG A 707 15.05 -46.03 -30.66
CA ARG A 707 14.18 -47.20 -30.54
C ARG A 707 13.24 -47.04 -29.35
N VAL A 708 11.94 -47.14 -29.60
CA VAL A 708 10.88 -47.00 -28.58
C VAL A 708 10.05 -48.28 -28.57
N SER A 709 9.65 -48.79 -27.40
CA SER A 709 8.86 -50.01 -27.33
C SER A 709 7.52 -49.87 -28.05
N ALA A 710 7.14 -50.90 -28.79
CA ALA A 710 5.88 -50.90 -29.51
C ALA A 710 4.67 -50.91 -28.55
N ALA A 711 4.85 -51.44 -27.33
CA ALA A 711 3.81 -51.44 -26.29
C ALA A 711 3.55 -50.02 -25.77
N LEU A 712 4.59 -49.25 -25.42
CA LEU A 712 4.47 -47.88 -24.94
C LEU A 712 3.85 -46.94 -26.00
N LEU A 713 4.24 -47.11 -27.26
CA LEU A 713 3.66 -46.32 -28.35
C LEU A 713 2.18 -46.68 -28.58
N ARG A 714 1.79 -47.95 -28.51
CA ARG A 714 0.37 -48.34 -28.62
C ARG A 714 -0.45 -47.71 -27.50
N THR A 715 -0.02 -47.82 -26.25
CA THR A 715 -0.74 -47.23 -25.11
C THR A 715 -0.79 -45.70 -25.17
N ALA A 716 0.23 -45.03 -25.71
CA ALA A 716 0.24 -43.57 -25.82
C ALA A 716 -0.68 -43.05 -26.92
N LEU A 717 -0.75 -43.78 -28.03
CA LEU A 717 -1.45 -43.37 -29.25
C LEU A 717 -2.91 -43.88 -29.30
N GLU A 718 -3.30 -44.77 -28.39
CA GLU A 718 -4.62 -45.39 -28.25
C GLU A 718 -5.77 -44.36 -28.10
N GLY A 719 -5.49 -43.13 -27.66
CA GLY A 719 -6.48 -42.06 -27.50
C GLY A 719 -6.99 -41.37 -28.79
N GLY A 720 -6.49 -41.71 -29.99
CA GLY A 720 -6.89 -40.97 -31.21
C GLY A 720 -6.90 -41.70 -32.56
N HIS A 721 -6.43 -42.96 -32.66
CA HIS A 721 -6.10 -43.55 -33.96
C HIS A 721 -6.48 -45.04 -34.09
N SER A 722 -7.72 -45.39 -33.78
CA SER A 722 -8.26 -46.74 -33.97
C SER A 722 -8.22 -47.17 -35.45
N GLY A 723 -7.16 -47.91 -35.85
CA GLY A 723 -7.05 -48.56 -37.15
C GLY A 723 -5.79 -48.26 -38.01
N SER A 724 -4.85 -47.44 -37.54
CA SER A 724 -3.62 -47.11 -38.31
C SER A 724 -2.41 -47.99 -37.94
N HIS A 725 -1.55 -48.33 -38.92
CA HIS A 725 -0.28 -49.03 -38.69
C HIS A 725 0.60 -48.22 -37.72
N LEU A 726 1.22 -48.88 -36.73
CA LEU A 726 1.96 -48.23 -35.64
C LEU A 726 3.04 -47.26 -36.15
N CYS A 727 3.74 -47.58 -37.23
CA CYS A 727 4.72 -46.69 -37.86
C CYS A 727 4.09 -45.38 -38.35
N SER A 728 2.93 -45.45 -39.00
CA SER A 728 2.23 -44.27 -39.50
C SER A 728 1.64 -43.46 -38.35
N ALA A 729 1.09 -44.11 -37.32
CA ALA A 729 0.60 -43.45 -36.11
C ALA A 729 1.72 -42.68 -35.39
N THR A 730 2.91 -43.30 -35.29
CA THR A 730 4.10 -42.67 -34.70
C THR A 730 4.55 -41.45 -35.51
N LEU A 731 4.54 -41.54 -36.85
CA LEU A 731 4.91 -40.43 -37.72
C LEU A 731 3.88 -39.29 -37.69
N GLN A 732 2.59 -39.60 -37.60
CA GLN A 732 1.50 -38.62 -37.38
C GLN A 732 1.66 -37.90 -36.04
N TRP A 733 2.02 -38.62 -34.98
CA TRP A 733 2.27 -38.05 -33.67
C TRP A 733 3.51 -37.13 -33.64
N LEU A 734 4.62 -37.56 -34.25
CA LEU A 734 5.83 -36.72 -34.35
C LEU A 734 5.55 -35.40 -35.08
N LEU A 735 4.70 -35.44 -36.10
CA LEU A 735 4.36 -34.28 -36.89
C LEU A 735 3.11 -33.55 -36.42
N ALA A 736 2.43 -33.93 -35.33
CA ALA A 736 1.08 -33.47 -34.96
C ALA A 736 0.82 -31.94 -35.08
N GLU A 737 1.86 -31.12 -34.89
CA GLU A 737 1.81 -29.66 -34.99
C GLU A 737 2.30 -29.08 -36.33
N ASN A 738 2.46 -29.92 -37.36
CA ASN A 738 2.91 -29.58 -38.71
C ASN A 738 1.79 -29.88 -39.72
N ALA A 739 1.64 -29.03 -40.74
CA ALA A 739 0.63 -29.19 -41.79
C ALA A 739 0.74 -30.51 -42.59
N ALA A 740 1.91 -31.17 -42.57
CA ALA A 740 2.11 -32.44 -43.28
C ALA A 740 1.44 -33.65 -42.64
N VAL A 741 0.89 -33.53 -41.42
CA VAL A 741 0.17 -34.63 -40.75
C VAL A 741 -0.98 -35.14 -41.59
N ASP A 742 -1.70 -34.25 -42.28
CA ASP A 742 -2.83 -34.64 -43.11
C ASP A 742 -2.41 -35.50 -44.31
N VAL A 743 -1.21 -35.28 -44.86
CA VAL A 743 -0.62 -36.12 -45.92
C VAL A 743 -0.27 -37.50 -45.38
N VAL A 744 0.36 -37.55 -44.20
CA VAL A 744 0.73 -38.81 -43.56
C VAL A 744 -0.51 -39.61 -43.20
N ARG A 745 -1.56 -38.94 -42.71
CA ARG A 745 -2.84 -39.55 -42.35
C ARG A 745 -3.57 -40.10 -43.58
N THR A 746 -3.58 -39.36 -44.68
CA THR A 746 -4.26 -39.78 -45.93
C THR A 746 -3.53 -40.90 -46.66
N GLN A 747 -2.19 -40.93 -46.63
CA GLN A 747 -1.37 -41.89 -47.38
C GLN A 747 -0.77 -43.01 -46.53
N THR A 748 -1.00 -43.02 -45.21
CA THR A 748 -0.47 -44.02 -44.26
C THR A 748 1.05 -44.23 -44.38
N LEU A 749 1.80 -43.13 -44.51
CA LEU A 749 3.25 -43.18 -44.76
C LEU A 749 4.03 -43.64 -43.51
N SER A 750 5.09 -44.42 -43.75
CA SER A 750 6.11 -44.80 -42.76
C SER A 750 7.41 -44.01 -42.92
N SER A 751 7.55 -43.22 -43.99
CA SER A 751 8.69 -42.33 -44.21
C SER A 751 8.25 -41.04 -44.89
N ILE A 752 8.88 -39.91 -44.54
CA ILE A 752 8.61 -38.63 -45.18
C ILE A 752 9.88 -37.78 -45.27
N GLN A 753 10.06 -37.11 -46.40
CA GLN A 753 11.18 -36.19 -46.66
C GLN A 753 10.69 -34.74 -46.54
N GLY A 754 11.30 -33.97 -45.64
CA GLY A 754 11.04 -32.55 -45.44
C GLY A 754 12.27 -31.70 -45.73
N ILE A 755 12.04 -30.42 -46.02
CA ILE A 755 13.07 -29.42 -46.25
C ILE A 755 13.20 -28.55 -45.00
N ALA A 756 14.39 -28.47 -44.42
CA ALA A 756 14.73 -27.63 -43.28
C ALA A 756 14.75 -26.12 -43.63
N PRO A 757 14.75 -25.22 -42.63
CA PRO A 757 14.81 -23.77 -42.87
C PRO A 757 15.96 -23.30 -43.76
N ASP A 758 17.10 -23.98 -43.72
CA ASP A 758 18.29 -23.68 -44.52
C ASP A 758 18.27 -24.31 -45.92
N GLY A 759 17.18 -25.00 -46.28
CA GLY A 759 17.01 -25.64 -47.59
C GLY A 759 17.58 -27.07 -47.68
N THR A 760 18.09 -27.63 -46.59
CA THR A 760 18.62 -29.02 -46.60
C THR A 760 17.52 -30.05 -46.39
N ASP A 761 17.68 -31.22 -47.00
CA ASP A 761 16.73 -32.32 -46.86
C ASP A 761 16.91 -33.07 -45.52
N VAL A 762 15.79 -33.37 -44.87
CA VAL A 762 15.69 -34.20 -43.67
C VAL A 762 14.68 -35.31 -43.94
N ASN A 763 15.12 -36.56 -43.89
CA ASN A 763 14.28 -37.73 -44.08
C ASN A 763 13.96 -38.35 -42.71
N LEU A 764 12.69 -38.58 -42.44
CA LEU A 764 12.19 -39.27 -41.24
C LEU A 764 11.66 -40.63 -41.66
N ILE A 765 12.22 -41.71 -41.11
CA ILE A 765 11.83 -43.09 -41.42
C ILE A 765 11.42 -43.77 -40.11
N VAL A 766 10.26 -44.41 -40.11
CA VAL A 766 9.74 -45.15 -38.96
C VAL A 766 9.44 -46.58 -39.38
N HIS A 767 10.05 -47.55 -38.70
CA HIS A 767 9.84 -48.97 -38.99
C HIS A 767 9.87 -49.82 -37.72
N GLU A 768 9.18 -50.95 -37.73
CA GLU A 768 9.17 -51.90 -36.61
C GLU A 768 10.42 -52.80 -36.66
N VAL A 769 11.08 -52.96 -35.51
CA VAL A 769 12.32 -53.74 -35.33
C VAL A 769 12.18 -54.66 -34.12
N ALA A 770 12.63 -55.89 -34.25
CA ALA A 770 12.72 -56.83 -33.14
C ALA A 770 14.10 -56.73 -32.49
N VAL A 771 14.16 -56.32 -31.22
CA VAL A 771 15.42 -56.20 -30.47
C VAL A 771 15.67 -57.51 -29.72
N THR A 772 16.66 -58.27 -30.19
CA THR A 772 17.02 -59.60 -29.67
C THR A 772 17.92 -59.57 -28.43
N ASP A 773 18.65 -58.46 -28.23
CA ASP A 773 19.84 -58.46 -27.36
C ASP A 773 19.58 -58.00 -25.91
N LEU A 774 18.33 -57.65 -25.56
CA LEU A 774 18.02 -56.96 -24.30
C LEU A 774 17.19 -57.78 -23.29
N SER A 775 16.68 -58.96 -23.67
CA SER A 775 15.75 -59.74 -22.84
C SER A 775 16.06 -61.24 -22.84
N PRO A 776 16.13 -61.90 -21.67
CA PRO A 776 16.19 -63.37 -21.58
C PRO A 776 14.82 -64.02 -21.89
N ALA A 777 13.76 -63.24 -22.08
CA ALA A 777 12.38 -63.68 -22.33
C ALA A 777 12.00 -63.72 -23.83
N GLY A 778 12.94 -63.42 -24.74
CA GLY A 778 12.72 -63.37 -26.19
C GLY A 778 12.82 -61.95 -26.79
N PRO A 779 12.71 -61.82 -28.12
CA PRO A 779 12.87 -60.54 -28.82
C PRO A 779 11.75 -59.55 -28.46
N ILE A 780 12.13 -58.32 -28.11
CA ILE A 780 11.19 -57.24 -27.81
C ILE A 780 10.84 -56.49 -29.09
N GLN A 781 9.54 -56.29 -29.38
CA GLN A 781 9.11 -55.44 -30.48
C GLN A 781 9.29 -53.96 -30.13
N ALA A 782 10.06 -53.25 -30.96
CA ALA A 782 10.30 -51.82 -30.87
C ALA A 782 10.00 -51.14 -32.21
N VAL A 783 9.79 -49.83 -32.18
CA VAL A 783 9.71 -48.97 -33.36
C VAL A 783 10.99 -48.15 -33.41
N GLU A 784 11.72 -48.26 -34.51
CA GLU A 784 12.92 -47.47 -34.79
C GLU A 784 12.53 -46.23 -35.60
N ILE A 785 12.82 -45.05 -35.02
CA ILE A 785 12.65 -43.74 -35.63
C ILE A 785 14.04 -43.27 -36.07
N GLN A 786 14.25 -43.24 -37.38
CA GLN A 786 15.51 -42.88 -38.02
C GLN A 786 15.39 -41.50 -38.68
N VAL A 787 16.42 -40.67 -38.47
CA VAL A 787 16.56 -39.34 -39.07
C VAL A 787 17.79 -39.34 -39.94
N GLU A 788 17.64 -38.93 -41.20
CA GLU A 788 18.75 -38.80 -42.14
C GLU A 788 18.81 -37.38 -42.69
N SER A 789 20.00 -36.78 -42.71
CA SER A 789 20.22 -35.51 -43.39
C SER A 789 21.65 -35.42 -43.93
N SER A 790 21.82 -34.63 -44.98
CA SER A 790 23.14 -34.20 -45.46
C SER A 790 23.79 -33.17 -44.51
N SER A 791 23.00 -32.51 -43.65
CA SER A 791 23.46 -31.55 -42.66
C SER A 791 23.49 -32.15 -41.25
N LEU A 792 24.66 -32.04 -40.63
CA LEU A 792 24.91 -32.50 -39.27
C LEU A 792 24.01 -31.80 -38.25
N ALA A 793 23.94 -30.48 -38.37
CA ALA A 793 23.21 -29.62 -37.46
C ALA A 793 21.70 -29.91 -37.52
N ASN A 794 21.15 -30.12 -38.71
CA ASN A 794 19.71 -30.37 -38.86
C ASN A 794 19.31 -31.76 -38.42
N MET A 795 20.15 -32.77 -38.66
CA MET A 795 19.93 -34.08 -38.06
C MET A 795 19.95 -33.99 -36.53
N CYS A 796 20.93 -33.32 -35.91
CA CYS A 796 20.97 -33.15 -34.45
C CYS A 796 19.74 -32.42 -33.91
N ARG A 797 19.31 -31.33 -34.56
CA ARG A 797 18.11 -30.56 -34.18
C ARG A 797 16.82 -31.38 -34.30
N ALA A 798 16.66 -32.16 -35.38
CA ALA A 798 15.52 -33.05 -35.58
C ALA A 798 15.52 -34.21 -34.58
N HIS A 799 16.68 -34.84 -34.35
CA HIS A 799 16.84 -35.90 -33.35
C HIS A 799 16.50 -35.39 -31.94
N HIS A 800 16.95 -34.19 -31.56
CA HIS A 800 16.61 -33.58 -30.27
C HIS A 800 15.10 -33.27 -30.14
N ALA A 801 14.46 -32.80 -31.21
CA ALA A 801 13.02 -32.57 -31.25
C ALA A 801 12.19 -33.86 -31.07
N ILE A 802 12.69 -34.99 -31.59
CA ILE A 802 12.09 -36.31 -31.39
C ILE A 802 12.25 -36.76 -29.95
N ILE A 803 13.47 -36.69 -29.39
CA ILE A 803 13.72 -37.04 -27.98
C ILE A 803 12.81 -36.26 -27.04
N ARG A 804 12.66 -34.95 -27.25
CA ARG A 804 11.80 -34.10 -26.42
C ARG A 804 10.35 -34.56 -26.42
N ARG A 805 9.78 -34.87 -27.60
CA ARG A 805 8.42 -35.39 -27.71
C ARG A 805 8.27 -36.73 -26.99
N ILE A 806 9.24 -37.64 -27.14
CA ILE A 806 9.21 -38.96 -26.48
C ILE A 806 9.28 -38.79 -24.96
N GLN A 807 10.14 -37.90 -24.45
CA GLN A 807 10.21 -37.59 -23.02
C GLN A 807 8.89 -37.07 -22.48
N THR A 808 8.23 -36.14 -23.16
CA THR A 808 6.91 -35.63 -22.78
C THR A 808 5.86 -36.75 -22.71
N MET A 809 5.82 -37.61 -23.72
CA MET A 809 4.90 -38.76 -23.77
C MET A 809 5.13 -39.73 -22.59
N VAL A 810 6.39 -40.05 -22.27
CA VAL A 810 6.73 -40.92 -21.14
C VAL A 810 6.30 -40.29 -19.81
N THR A 811 6.51 -38.98 -19.64
CA THR A 811 6.09 -38.27 -18.41
C THR A 811 4.57 -38.20 -18.25
N GLU A 812 3.82 -38.02 -19.35
CA GLU A 812 2.36 -37.99 -19.34
C GLU A 812 1.77 -39.36 -19.00
N GLN A 813 2.35 -40.45 -19.53
CA GLN A 813 1.93 -41.80 -19.18
C GLN A 813 2.21 -42.16 -17.72
N ALA A 814 3.37 -41.77 -17.19
CA ALA A 814 3.71 -41.98 -15.79
C ALA A 814 2.73 -41.28 -14.83
N ALA A 815 2.16 -40.13 -15.23
CA ALA A 815 1.15 -39.42 -14.44
C ALA A 815 -0.24 -40.08 -14.45
N GLN A 816 -0.56 -40.90 -15.46
CA GLN A 816 -1.87 -41.56 -15.62
C GLN A 816 -2.04 -42.87 -14.84
N GLY A 817 -1.07 -43.24 -13.98
CA GLY A 817 -1.22 -44.33 -13.01
C GLY A 817 -1.18 -45.75 -13.57
N SER A 818 -0.78 -45.95 -14.83
CA SER A 818 -0.36 -47.27 -15.28
C SER A 818 0.94 -47.63 -14.57
N SER A 819 1.00 -48.83 -13.96
CA SER A 819 2.25 -49.34 -13.40
C SER A 819 3.34 -49.23 -14.47
N PRO A 820 4.51 -48.61 -14.20
CA PRO A 820 5.58 -48.54 -15.17
C PRO A 820 5.86 -49.97 -15.67
N PRO A 821 5.88 -50.23 -16.98
CA PRO A 821 6.12 -51.57 -17.51
C PRO A 821 7.54 -51.98 -17.14
N ASP A 822 7.72 -52.64 -15.98
CA ASP A 822 8.98 -53.09 -15.37
C ASP A 822 10.22 -52.38 -15.95
N LEU A 823 10.19 -51.05 -15.86
CA LEU A 823 11.16 -50.18 -16.49
C LEU A 823 12.46 -50.46 -15.76
N ARG A 824 13.42 -51.06 -16.44
CA ARG A 824 14.80 -51.19 -15.93
C ARG A 824 15.41 -49.79 -15.85
N ILE A 825 14.95 -49.00 -14.88
CA ILE A 825 15.39 -47.64 -14.57
C ILE A 825 16.90 -47.62 -14.36
N GLN A 826 17.50 -48.72 -13.89
CA GLN A 826 18.95 -48.91 -13.82
C GLN A 826 19.65 -48.86 -15.20
N TYR A 827 19.06 -49.44 -16.25
CA TYR A 827 19.60 -49.39 -17.60
C TYR A 827 19.43 -48.00 -18.22
N LEU A 828 18.32 -47.32 -17.94
CA LEU A 828 18.13 -45.91 -18.34
C LEU A 828 19.08 -44.97 -17.60
N HIS A 829 19.31 -45.16 -16.30
CA HIS A 829 20.32 -44.41 -15.54
C HIS A 829 21.73 -44.69 -16.05
N GLN A 830 22.06 -45.93 -16.43
CA GLN A 830 23.35 -46.28 -17.01
C GLN A 830 23.56 -45.64 -18.39
N ILE A 831 22.55 -45.68 -19.25
CA ILE A 831 22.59 -45.00 -20.55
C ILE A 831 22.67 -43.49 -20.38
N HIS A 832 21.92 -42.91 -19.43
CA HIS A 832 21.98 -41.48 -19.12
C HIS A 832 23.37 -41.08 -18.59
N ALA A 833 23.97 -41.89 -17.72
CA ALA A 833 25.33 -41.68 -17.22
C ALA A 833 26.38 -41.76 -18.34
N ASN A 834 26.31 -42.79 -19.20
CA ASN A 834 27.18 -42.93 -20.36
C ASN A 834 27.00 -41.75 -21.34
N HIS A 835 25.77 -41.27 -21.52
CA HIS A 835 25.47 -40.12 -22.37
C HIS A 835 26.01 -38.81 -21.75
N GLN A 836 25.90 -38.62 -20.44
CA GLN A 836 26.51 -37.49 -19.73
C GLN A 836 28.03 -37.51 -19.80
N GLU A 837 28.64 -38.69 -19.73
CA GLU A 837 30.10 -38.88 -19.86
C GLU A 837 30.57 -38.53 -21.27
N LEU A 838 29.89 -39.03 -22.31
CA LEU A 838 30.16 -38.66 -23.70
C LEU A 838 29.93 -37.17 -23.97
N LEU A 839 28.92 -36.54 -23.35
CA LEU A 839 28.70 -35.08 -23.45
C LEU A 839 29.82 -34.28 -22.78
N ARG A 840 30.32 -34.72 -21.62
CA ARG A 840 31.54 -34.14 -21.02
C ARG A 840 32.74 -34.30 -21.93
N GLU A 841 32.91 -35.48 -22.54
CA GLU A 841 34.01 -35.74 -23.47
C GLU A 841 33.95 -34.77 -24.67
N VAL A 842 32.76 -34.52 -25.23
CA VAL A 842 32.56 -33.50 -26.28
C VAL A 842 32.94 -32.10 -25.82
N GLN A 843 32.56 -31.70 -24.59
CA GLN A 843 32.96 -30.40 -24.03
C GLN A 843 34.49 -30.29 -23.91
N THR A 844 35.14 -31.31 -23.34
CA THR A 844 36.60 -31.32 -23.18
C THR A 844 37.35 -31.30 -24.51
N LEU A 845 36.88 -32.04 -25.52
CA LEU A 845 37.49 -32.06 -26.86
C LEU A 845 37.27 -30.75 -27.61
N ARG A 846 36.15 -30.05 -27.37
CA ARG A 846 35.86 -28.72 -27.95
C ARG A 846 36.75 -27.64 -27.35
N ASP A 847 36.97 -27.67 -26.03
CA ASP A 847 37.88 -26.74 -25.34
C ASP A 847 39.34 -26.95 -25.79
N GLN A 848 39.73 -28.19 -26.07
CA GLN A 848 41.03 -28.54 -26.66
C GLN A 848 41.17 -28.05 -28.12
N LEU A 849 40.11 -28.17 -28.93
CA LEU A 849 40.07 -27.63 -30.30
C LEU A 849 40.25 -26.11 -30.38
N CYS A 850 39.91 -25.37 -29.31
CA CYS A 850 40.13 -23.92 -29.23
C CYS A 850 41.59 -23.53 -28.86
N THR A 851 42.43 -24.49 -28.46
CA THR A 851 43.77 -24.24 -27.90
C THR A 851 44.93 -24.97 -28.60
N GLU A 852 44.65 -25.89 -29.53
CA GLU A 852 45.65 -26.79 -30.17
C GLU A 852 46.12 -26.37 -31.58
N ASP A 853 47.34 -26.78 -31.95
CA ASP A 853 47.95 -26.58 -33.29
C ASP A 853 47.23 -27.38 -34.41
N GLU A 854 47.43 -27.02 -35.69
CA GLU A 854 46.69 -27.56 -36.87
C GLU A 854 46.75 -29.10 -37.03
N VAL A 855 47.82 -29.76 -36.60
CA VAL A 855 47.97 -31.23 -36.73
C VAL A 855 47.21 -31.95 -35.59
N SER A 856 47.22 -31.38 -34.40
CA SER A 856 46.45 -31.86 -33.24
C SER A 856 44.95 -31.64 -33.43
N SER A 857 44.55 -30.50 -34.01
CA SER A 857 43.14 -30.16 -34.26
C SER A 857 42.45 -31.13 -35.22
N TYR A 858 43.17 -31.68 -36.21
CA TYR A 858 42.64 -32.76 -37.07
C TYR A 858 42.33 -34.05 -36.30
N SER A 859 43.24 -34.44 -35.39
CA SER A 859 43.05 -35.64 -34.55
C SER A 859 41.92 -35.45 -33.53
N THR A 860 41.81 -34.25 -32.96
CA THR A 860 40.77 -33.87 -32.00
C THR A 860 39.41 -33.76 -32.70
N ALA A 861 39.35 -33.25 -33.92
CA ALA A 861 38.15 -33.25 -34.77
C ALA A 861 37.69 -34.68 -35.15
N GLN A 862 38.62 -35.59 -35.42
CA GLN A 862 38.29 -36.99 -35.73
C GLN A 862 37.75 -37.74 -34.51
N LYS A 863 38.32 -37.51 -33.32
CA LYS A 863 37.80 -38.04 -32.04
C LYS A 863 36.42 -37.47 -31.74
N LEU A 864 36.24 -36.16 -31.90
CA LEU A 864 34.96 -35.49 -31.71
C LEU A 864 33.90 -36.07 -32.66
N LEU A 865 34.22 -36.30 -33.94
CA LEU A 865 33.33 -36.98 -34.89
C LEU A 865 32.95 -38.41 -34.45
N GLN A 866 33.88 -39.15 -33.83
CA GLN A 866 33.63 -40.50 -33.31
C GLN A 866 32.73 -40.49 -32.06
N VAL A 867 32.97 -39.58 -31.12
CA VAL A 867 32.12 -39.38 -29.94
C VAL A 867 30.71 -38.92 -30.36
N TYR A 868 30.61 -38.00 -31.34
CA TYR A 868 29.33 -37.61 -31.92
C TYR A 868 28.60 -38.77 -32.62
N LYS A 869 29.31 -39.70 -33.28
CA LYS A 869 28.70 -40.92 -33.83
C LYS A 869 28.15 -41.84 -32.74
N GLN A 870 28.85 -41.95 -31.61
CA GLN A 870 28.39 -42.73 -30.45
C GLN A 870 27.17 -42.10 -29.76
N LEU A 871 27.10 -40.76 -29.70
CA LEU A 871 25.94 -40.03 -29.19
C LEU A 871 24.68 -40.16 -30.09
N ARG A 872 24.85 -40.45 -31.39
CA ARG A 872 23.77 -40.54 -32.40
C ARG A 872 23.16 -41.90 -32.63
N ASN A 873 23.89 -42.96 -32.29
CA ASN A 873 23.34 -44.28 -32.14
C ASN A 873 23.22 -44.55 -30.65
N PRO A 874 22.35 -43.83 -29.92
CA PRO A 874 22.08 -44.27 -28.59
C PRO A 874 21.40 -45.63 -28.76
N SER A 875 21.99 -46.66 -28.17
CA SER A 875 21.26 -47.87 -27.78
C SER A 875 20.20 -47.54 -26.69
N LEU A 876 19.55 -46.37 -26.77
CA LEU A 876 18.35 -45.97 -26.06
C LEU A 876 17.21 -46.79 -26.66
N VAL A 877 17.02 -47.97 -26.08
CA VAL A 877 15.73 -48.65 -26.15
C VAL A 877 14.95 -48.18 -24.93
N LEU A 878 13.99 -47.28 -25.15
CA LEU A 878 13.00 -46.92 -24.15
C LEU A 878 11.98 -48.05 -24.11
N LEU A 879 12.10 -48.92 -23.10
CA LEU A 879 11.21 -50.07 -22.87
C LEU A 879 9.90 -49.63 -22.22
#